data_AF-A0A968X0N9-F1
#
_entry.id   AF-A0A968X0N9-F1
#
_cell.length_a   1.000
_cell.length_b   1.000
_cell.length_c   1.000
_cell.angle_alpha   90.00
_cell.angle_beta   90.00
_cell.angle_gamma   90.00
#
_symmetry.space_group_name_H-M   'P 1'
#
loop_
_entity.id
_entity.type
_entity.pdbx_description
1 polymer ?
#
loop_
_entity_poly.entity_id
_entity_poly.type
_entity_poly.pdbx_seq_one_letter_code
_entity_poly.pdbx_strand_id
1 'polypeptide(L)'
;MLATSRESLNVRGERVVEVQGMPLTNDTFAEMFYAPPVRLFVQSAHLGQPTFKLTEDTAPQIARICRLVQGMPLGLELAAASVGAMSLRDIADEIERSADFLAHDWHDAPTRQRSMRAVFDWSWQLLNDAEQQALRQLAIFQGGFTRAAAEAVTGATWQLLVRLIRKSLVRQTSPGRYGLHELVRQFAMTHLNNSGERDAVMARHSAWYLEHVATRERRLVRNEPREAAAEIMIELDNVRQAWIWAAEQVRVQALRSAAYGLWQFYLLKGYLAEGERMFALVVERVADGGHGDIVSDDLAHLLSRCLAAQAHFMNLQVRYAPAVLMAQRAIAIGIQCNDHLGEALGHLRLGQTLARTGKTSEASPHFDQALSLTQMAEDALPDNTSAMQDVVWETQLWQALLIRDQFPIEAAQAVVQALSFCRGHNILYGQLRCLLDLIEYMMDISDDTAAEAYLDEAQPLAQRVSNTIIDVSLINYRGDLLAIRDEYSLATSMFERALAINQTYTDELDLLGTYAVLSLGHLANMMGNNTAARHWLERGLRLSRAVNNRYQEMIGEKYFTLLALSESNLTEAETHAETALRLAQEQKVNNAEAICTTVLGRALEESGQLDEACVQFEQAQSLFASLPRRYFAVEPVAGLARIALVRGDLTGALAYAEEVLTFLNHGPCTGLNEPFLALASCVRVLQAVSDGRAVDVLRMAHTRLHEYASHIPEGELRQSYLGNIAAHRELEAMWQNNLANPTAALVAPPSPLPSKQASVVAPRHKLWGRSADIAQLTSLLGRADCQLVTLIGPPGVGKTSLGLQIASQLAGKFGVGAVMVELASISEPELVLSTIARAVAAPERAGQPFAGLGIEEISGFAGIGLAINEVLIGVNPLPLSVLDVIKDFR
;
A
#
# COMPACT_ATOMS: atom_id res chain seq x y z
N MET A 1 17.74 39.61 17.57
CA MET A 1 17.53 38.95 18.89
C MET A 1 16.83 37.61 18.70
N LEU A 2 17.13 36.58 19.50
CA LEU A 2 16.47 35.26 19.46
C LEU A 2 15.84 34.95 20.83
N ALA A 3 14.54 34.68 20.86
CA ALA A 3 13.81 34.29 22.07
C ALA A 3 13.26 32.87 21.93
N THR A 4 13.19 32.13 23.04
CA THR A 4 12.43 30.87 23.13
C THR A 4 11.19 31.12 23.98
N SER A 5 10.01 30.79 23.43
CA SER A 5 8.73 31.02 24.07
C SER A 5 7.77 29.84 23.83
N ARG A 6 6.70 29.76 24.63
CA ARG A 6 5.58 28.83 24.40
C ARG A 6 4.52 29.42 23.47
N GLU A 7 4.43 30.75 23.44
CA GLU A 7 3.48 31.52 22.64
C GLU A 7 4.19 32.66 21.88
N SER A 8 3.56 33.13 20.80
CA SER A 8 3.96 34.38 20.13
C SER A 8 3.88 35.56 21.11
N LEU A 9 4.92 36.39 21.15
CA LEU A 9 4.99 37.55 22.06
C LEU A 9 4.08 38.71 21.60
N ASN A 10 3.59 38.67 20.35
CA ASN A 10 2.67 39.61 19.73
C ASN A 10 3.20 41.05 19.69
N VAL A 11 4.49 41.21 19.36
CA VAL A 11 5.15 42.52 19.27
C VAL A 11 5.43 42.90 17.80
N ARG A 12 5.41 44.20 17.51
CA ARG A 12 5.65 44.71 16.15
C ARG A 12 7.11 44.46 15.77
N GLY A 13 7.36 43.64 14.75
CA GLY A 13 8.71 43.24 14.31
C GLY A 13 9.11 41.80 14.67
N GLU A 14 8.25 41.05 15.36
CA GLU A 14 8.44 39.63 15.67
C GLU A 14 8.34 38.73 14.44
N ARG A 15 9.30 37.81 14.29
CA ARG A 15 9.24 36.69 13.35
C ARG A 15 9.14 35.39 14.15
N VAL A 16 7.97 34.77 14.13
CA VAL A 16 7.72 33.51 14.84
C VAL A 16 8.20 32.33 13.98
N VAL A 17 8.97 31.42 14.57
CA VAL A 17 9.41 30.16 13.97
C VAL A 17 8.95 29.01 14.85
N GLU A 18 8.16 28.10 14.31
CA GLU A 18 7.63 26.95 15.05
C GLU A 18 8.60 25.76 14.98
N VAL A 19 8.96 25.23 16.15
CA VAL A 19 9.86 24.08 16.31
C VAL A 19 9.01 22.83 16.52
N GLN A 20 8.95 21.98 15.50
CA GLN A 20 8.23 20.68 15.53
C GLN A 20 9.10 19.57 16.12
N GLY A 21 8.53 18.38 16.39
CA GLY A 21 9.31 17.16 16.70
C GLY A 21 10.31 16.79 15.59
N MET A 22 11.30 15.95 15.89
CA MET A 22 12.27 15.50 14.88
C MET A 22 11.56 14.74 13.75
N PRO A 23 11.91 14.98 12.47
CA PRO A 23 11.23 14.34 11.34
C PRO A 23 11.38 12.82 11.39
N LEU A 24 10.26 12.12 11.15
CA LEU A 24 10.16 10.67 11.08
C LEU A 24 10.26 10.24 9.61
N THR A 25 11.07 9.23 9.30
CA THR A 25 11.21 8.63 7.95
C THR A 25 10.79 7.16 8.02
N ASN A 26 10.02 6.68 7.03
CA ASN A 26 9.32 5.39 7.15
C ASN A 26 9.72 4.29 6.16
N ASP A 27 10.61 4.51 5.20
CA ASP A 27 10.47 3.71 3.98
C ASP A 27 11.53 2.59 3.80
N THR A 28 12.68 2.60 4.50
CA THR A 28 13.63 1.46 4.51
C THR A 28 14.48 1.32 5.79
N PHE A 29 15.00 0.12 6.09
CA PHE A 29 15.96 -0.11 7.19
C PHE A 29 17.23 0.75 7.05
N ALA A 30 17.72 0.91 5.81
CA ALA A 30 18.86 1.77 5.50
C ALA A 30 18.59 3.22 5.89
N GLU A 31 17.39 3.75 5.63
CA GLU A 31 17.00 5.11 6.02
C GLU A 31 16.80 5.27 7.54
N MET A 32 16.24 4.25 8.22
CA MET A 32 16.06 4.27 9.68
C MET A 32 17.39 4.41 10.44
N PHE A 33 18.48 3.84 9.93
CA PHE A 33 19.81 3.94 10.52
C PHE A 33 20.35 5.40 10.56
N TYR A 34 19.90 6.25 9.64
CA TYR A 34 20.29 7.65 9.55
C TYR A 34 19.24 8.62 10.12
N ALA A 35 18.08 8.11 10.54
CA ALA A 35 16.99 8.93 11.04
C ALA A 35 17.38 9.71 12.32
N PRO A 36 17.18 11.03 12.34
CA PRO A 36 17.48 11.88 13.51
C PRO A 36 16.93 11.42 14.87
N PRO A 37 15.64 11.03 14.98
CA PRO A 37 15.08 10.59 16.26
C PRO A 37 15.67 9.26 16.73
N VAL A 38 15.96 8.33 15.81
CA VAL A 38 16.64 7.06 16.11
C VAL A 38 18.05 7.32 16.65
N ARG A 39 18.78 8.25 16.05
CA ARG A 39 20.13 8.62 16.50
C ARG A 39 20.14 9.25 17.88
N LEU A 40 19.18 10.14 18.17
CA LEU A 40 19.06 10.73 19.50
C LEU A 40 18.70 9.64 20.54
N PHE A 41 17.78 8.73 20.21
CA PHE A 41 17.44 7.61 21.09
C PHE A 41 18.65 6.72 21.37
N VAL A 42 19.38 6.31 20.33
CA VAL A 42 20.59 5.48 20.46
C VAL A 42 21.64 6.20 21.29
N GLN A 43 21.91 7.49 21.03
CA GLN A 43 22.87 8.29 21.79
C GLN A 43 22.48 8.37 23.28
N SER A 44 21.20 8.54 23.57
CA SER A 44 20.67 8.62 24.94
C SER A 44 20.72 7.26 25.63
N ALA A 45 20.40 6.18 24.92
CA ALA A 45 20.44 4.81 25.43
C ALA A 45 21.86 4.37 25.78
N HIS A 46 22.86 4.80 25.01
CA HIS A 46 24.28 4.55 25.31
C HIS A 46 24.75 5.17 26.63
N LEU A 47 24.11 6.26 27.10
CA LEU A 47 24.43 6.87 28.39
C LEU A 47 24.01 5.98 29.56
N GLY A 48 22.91 5.22 29.41
CA GLY A 48 22.42 4.28 30.43
C GLY A 48 22.92 2.84 30.27
N GLN A 49 23.13 2.39 29.03
CA GLN A 49 23.63 1.06 28.70
C GLN A 49 24.73 1.15 27.61
N PRO A 50 26.02 1.21 27.99
CA PRO A 50 27.13 1.40 27.05
C PRO A 50 27.29 0.31 25.98
N THR A 51 26.69 -0.87 26.19
CA THR A 51 26.73 -2.01 25.25
C THR A 51 25.58 -2.03 24.24
N PHE A 52 24.64 -1.08 24.33
CA PHE A 52 23.47 -1.03 23.45
C PHE A 52 23.89 -0.86 21.99
N LYS A 53 23.33 -1.67 21.07
CA LYS A 53 23.62 -1.59 19.63
C LYS A 53 22.32 -1.53 18.83
N LEU A 54 22.32 -0.66 17.82
CA LEU A 54 21.28 -0.66 16.79
C LEU A 54 21.54 -1.84 15.82
N THR A 55 20.56 -2.73 15.68
CA THR A 55 20.57 -3.94 14.85
C THR A 55 19.30 -4.03 14.00
N GLU A 56 19.24 -4.95 13.03
CA GLU A 56 18.03 -5.24 12.24
C GLU A 56 16.82 -5.59 13.13
N ASP A 57 17.04 -6.34 14.23
CA ASP A 57 15.98 -6.73 15.15
C ASP A 57 15.47 -5.60 16.06
N THR A 58 16.34 -4.64 16.42
CA THR A 58 16.01 -3.57 17.38
C THR A 58 15.49 -2.30 16.71
N ALA A 59 15.88 -2.04 15.47
CA ALA A 59 15.49 -0.84 14.73
C ALA A 59 13.96 -0.65 14.59
N PRO A 60 13.15 -1.69 14.29
CA PRO A 60 11.69 -1.53 14.19
C PRO A 60 11.03 -1.06 15.49
N GLN A 61 11.53 -1.53 16.65
CA GLN A 61 11.01 -1.14 17.96
C GLN A 61 11.43 0.29 18.34
N ILE A 62 12.67 0.69 18.02
CA ILE A 62 13.12 2.08 18.22
C ILE A 62 12.31 3.04 17.32
N ALA A 63 12.05 2.65 16.07
CA ALA A 63 11.21 3.42 15.16
C ALA A 63 9.78 3.56 15.70
N ARG A 64 9.22 2.49 16.30
CA ARG A 64 7.93 2.53 17.00
C ARG A 64 7.94 3.52 18.16
N ILE A 65 8.95 3.48 19.03
CA ILE A 65 9.10 4.46 20.13
C ILE A 65 9.20 5.89 19.58
N CYS A 66 10.00 6.11 18.52
CA CYS A 66 10.14 7.41 17.88
C CYS A 66 8.80 7.95 17.35
N ARG A 67 7.94 7.07 16.81
CA ARG A 67 6.59 7.43 16.38
C ARG A 67 5.68 7.74 17.56
N LEU A 68 5.72 6.94 18.63
CA LEU A 68 4.90 7.15 19.83
C LEU A 68 5.17 8.51 20.49
N VAL A 69 6.44 8.91 20.58
CA VAL A 69 6.82 10.24 21.10
C VAL A 69 6.87 11.32 20.01
N GLN A 70 6.47 11.00 18.77
CA GLN A 70 6.55 11.82 17.56
C GLN A 70 7.85 12.63 17.40
N GLY A 71 8.98 12.00 17.68
CA GLY A 71 10.30 12.62 17.58
C GLY A 71 10.57 13.72 18.61
N MET A 72 9.80 13.81 19.71
CA MET A 72 10.09 14.74 20.82
C MET A 72 11.42 14.36 21.50
N PRO A 73 12.43 15.27 21.52
CA PRO A 73 13.74 14.98 22.10
C PRO A 73 13.67 14.51 23.56
N LEU A 74 12.89 15.21 24.39
CA LEU A 74 12.72 14.83 25.79
C LEU A 74 12.03 13.47 25.95
N GLY A 75 11.02 13.17 25.13
CA GLY A 75 10.35 11.86 25.14
C GLY A 75 11.29 10.73 24.73
N LEU A 76 12.18 10.97 23.76
CA LEU A 76 13.20 10.02 23.33
C LEU A 76 14.25 9.78 24.42
N GLU A 77 14.70 10.83 25.11
CA GLU A 77 15.67 10.73 26.21
C GLU A 77 15.09 9.96 27.41
N LEU A 78 13.83 10.25 27.79
CA LEU A 78 13.13 9.57 28.86
C LEU A 78 12.86 8.09 28.54
N ALA A 79 12.46 7.77 27.30
CA ALA A 79 12.29 6.38 26.87
C ALA A 79 13.62 5.61 26.83
N ALA A 80 14.70 6.27 26.38
CA ALA A 80 16.02 5.67 26.28
C ALA A 80 16.65 5.38 27.64
N ALA A 81 16.27 6.13 28.68
CA ALA A 81 16.73 5.87 30.05
C ALA A 81 16.28 4.50 30.60
N SER A 82 15.21 3.91 30.04
CA SER A 82 14.66 2.61 30.46
C SER A 82 15.34 1.39 29.82
N VAL A 83 16.26 1.58 28.86
CA VAL A 83 16.85 0.54 28.00
C VAL A 83 17.75 -0.48 28.75
N GLY A 84 18.07 -0.23 30.03
CA GLY A 84 18.73 -1.20 30.91
C GLY A 84 17.79 -2.04 31.79
N ALA A 85 16.52 -1.63 31.93
CA ALA A 85 15.57 -2.23 32.85
C ALA A 85 14.44 -3.01 32.16
N MET A 86 14.11 -2.65 30.91
CA MET A 86 13.01 -3.24 30.14
C MET A 86 13.41 -3.46 28.67
N SER A 87 12.72 -4.37 27.98
CA SER A 87 12.94 -4.55 26.54
C SER A 87 12.35 -3.38 25.74
N LEU A 88 12.87 -3.13 24.53
CA LEU A 88 12.36 -2.06 23.66
C LEU A 88 10.89 -2.25 23.27
N ARG A 89 10.43 -3.50 23.19
CA ARG A 89 9.01 -3.81 22.93
C ARG A 89 8.17 -3.38 24.12
N ASP A 90 8.57 -3.75 25.34
CA ASP A 90 7.83 -3.40 26.55
C ASP A 90 7.82 -1.89 26.80
N ILE A 91 8.93 -1.20 26.50
CA ILE A 91 9.00 0.27 26.55
C ILE A 91 8.00 0.90 25.58
N ALA A 92 7.92 0.39 24.35
CA ALA A 92 6.95 0.89 23.37
C ALA A 92 5.50 0.63 23.83
N ASP A 93 5.21 -0.58 24.32
CA ASP A 93 3.87 -0.96 24.80
C ASP A 93 3.43 -0.11 26.01
N GLU A 94 4.36 0.25 26.90
CA GLU A 94 4.06 1.03 28.09
C GLU A 94 3.85 2.53 27.78
N ILE A 95 4.64 3.09 26.84
CA ILE A 95 4.41 4.45 26.33
C ILE A 95 3.06 4.54 25.62
N GLU A 96 2.68 3.50 24.87
CA GLU A 96 1.39 3.43 24.19
C GLU A 96 0.22 3.37 25.19
N ARG A 97 0.42 2.70 26.33
CA ARG A 97 -0.56 2.67 27.43
C ARG A 97 -0.68 3.99 28.18
N SER A 98 0.43 4.63 28.53
CA SER A 98 0.42 5.87 29.32
C SER A 98 1.68 6.70 29.16
N ALA A 99 1.49 8.00 28.88
CA ALA A 99 2.57 9.00 28.91
C ALA A 99 3.25 9.15 30.29
N ASP A 100 2.63 8.63 31.36
CA ASP A 100 3.19 8.69 32.73
C ASP A 100 4.45 7.85 32.90
N PHE A 101 4.62 6.83 32.04
CA PHE A 101 5.82 6.01 31.99
C PHE A 101 7.08 6.83 31.66
N LEU A 102 6.93 7.95 30.96
CA LEU A 102 8.03 8.87 30.65
C LEU A 102 8.34 9.77 31.86
N ALA A 103 8.79 9.15 32.95
CA ALA A 103 9.22 9.78 34.20
C ALA A 103 10.57 9.21 34.64
N HIS A 104 11.46 10.07 35.13
CA HIS A 104 12.76 9.64 35.68
C HIS A 104 13.21 10.56 36.84
N ASP A 105 13.80 9.97 37.87
CA ASP A 105 14.29 10.68 39.07
C ASP A 105 15.68 11.32 38.84
N TRP A 106 15.80 12.19 37.83
CA TRP A 106 16.98 13.04 37.67
C TRP A 106 16.96 14.13 38.74
N HIS A 107 17.89 14.03 39.71
CA HIS A 107 17.96 14.92 40.87
C HIS A 107 18.45 16.34 40.53
N ASP A 108 19.12 16.47 39.39
CA ASP A 108 19.73 17.66 38.80
C ASP A 108 18.82 18.37 37.75
N ALA A 109 17.68 17.77 37.39
CA ALA A 109 16.69 18.40 36.50
C ALA A 109 15.63 19.21 37.30
N PRO A 110 15.21 20.40 36.81
CA PRO A 110 14.12 21.16 37.41
C PRO A 110 12.85 20.31 37.57
N THR A 111 12.11 20.45 38.68
CA THR A 111 10.92 19.60 39.01
C THR A 111 9.92 19.44 37.86
N ARG A 112 9.79 20.48 37.05
CA ARG A 112 8.93 20.57 35.86
C ARG A 112 9.38 19.75 34.64
N GLN A 113 10.64 19.27 34.58
CA GLN A 113 11.21 18.50 33.46
C GLN A 113 11.49 17.03 33.83
N ARG A 114 11.06 16.59 35.02
CA ARG A 114 11.28 15.23 35.53
C ARG A 114 10.38 14.17 34.89
N SER A 115 9.26 14.60 34.31
CA SER A 115 8.37 13.74 33.52
C SER A 115 7.62 14.52 32.46
N MET A 116 7.19 13.84 31.39
CA MET A 116 6.30 14.46 30.39
C MET A 116 4.99 14.94 31.03
N ARG A 117 4.46 14.23 32.03
CA ARG A 117 3.25 14.61 32.76
C ARG A 117 3.40 15.94 33.51
N ALA A 118 4.49 16.14 34.25
CA ALA A 118 4.73 17.38 35.00
C ALA A 118 4.80 18.62 34.08
N VAL A 119 5.33 18.44 32.87
CA VAL A 119 5.37 19.47 31.84
C VAL A 119 3.95 19.84 31.36
N PHE A 120 3.08 18.85 31.19
CA PHE A 120 1.70 19.04 30.76
C PHE A 120 0.80 19.57 31.88
N ASP A 121 0.92 19.08 33.11
CA ASP A 121 0.17 19.56 34.29
C ASP A 121 0.36 21.07 34.49
N TRP A 122 1.60 21.55 34.37
CA TRP A 122 1.88 22.98 34.43
C TRP A 122 1.23 23.76 33.26
N SER A 123 1.28 23.19 32.05
CA SER A 123 0.68 23.82 30.87
C SER A 123 -0.86 23.86 30.96
N TRP A 124 -1.46 22.87 31.62
CA TRP A 124 -2.89 22.77 31.90
C TRP A 124 -3.38 23.82 32.91
N GLN A 125 -2.63 24.05 33.99
CA GLN A 125 -2.96 25.05 35.01
C GLN A 125 -3.01 26.49 34.49
N LEU A 126 -2.35 26.76 33.35
CA LEU A 126 -2.33 28.08 32.69
C LEU A 126 -3.49 28.30 31.70
N LEU A 127 -4.37 27.30 31.54
CA LEU A 127 -5.56 27.40 30.69
C LEU A 127 -6.74 27.91 31.51
N ASN A 128 -7.57 28.78 30.93
CA ASN A 128 -8.87 29.10 31.51
C ASN A 128 -9.87 27.94 31.32
N ASP A 129 -11.00 27.99 32.01
CA ASP A 129 -11.99 26.90 32.02
C ASP A 129 -12.47 26.52 30.60
N ALA A 130 -12.68 27.51 29.72
CA ALA A 130 -13.10 27.27 28.34
C ALA A 130 -12.00 26.59 27.49
N GLU A 131 -10.74 26.95 27.71
CA GLU A 131 -9.58 26.34 27.05
C GLU A 131 -9.32 24.92 27.58
N GLN A 132 -9.45 24.69 28.89
CA GLN A 132 -9.36 23.36 29.49
C GLN A 132 -10.45 22.44 28.96
N GLN A 133 -11.70 22.93 28.92
CA GLN A 133 -12.83 22.18 28.37
C GLN A 133 -12.61 21.85 26.88
N ALA A 134 -12.21 22.83 26.07
CA ALA A 134 -11.93 22.59 24.66
C ALA A 134 -10.80 21.56 24.49
N LEU A 135 -9.67 21.72 25.20
CA LEU A 135 -8.53 20.83 25.06
C LEU A 135 -8.85 19.37 25.45
N ARG A 136 -9.56 19.14 26.58
CA ARG A 136 -9.97 17.78 26.97
C ARG A 136 -10.92 17.14 25.97
N GLN A 137 -11.88 17.89 25.45
CA GLN A 137 -12.84 17.33 24.49
C GLN A 137 -12.20 17.08 23.12
N LEU A 138 -11.26 17.93 22.69
CA LEU A 138 -10.49 17.71 21.46
C LEU A 138 -9.61 16.46 21.53
N ALA A 139 -9.30 15.94 22.72
CA ALA A 139 -8.56 14.70 22.88
C ALA A 139 -9.28 13.47 22.28
N ILE A 140 -10.60 13.57 22.04
CA ILE A 140 -11.41 12.50 21.45
C ILE A 140 -10.99 12.16 20.01
N PHE A 141 -10.42 13.12 19.26
CA PHE A 141 -10.00 12.90 17.89
C PHE A 141 -8.72 12.06 17.85
N GLN A 142 -8.74 11.00 17.03
CA GLN A 142 -7.55 10.20 16.75
C GLN A 142 -6.81 10.80 15.55
N GLY A 143 -5.53 11.13 15.74
CA GLY A 143 -4.75 11.83 14.73
C GLY A 143 -5.13 13.30 14.60
N GLY A 144 -5.80 13.66 13.51
CA GLY A 144 -6.15 15.05 13.17
C GLY A 144 -7.67 15.29 13.06
N PHE A 145 -8.04 16.54 12.92
CA PHE A 145 -9.43 16.97 12.74
C PHE A 145 -9.52 18.29 11.97
N THR A 146 -10.69 18.55 11.38
CA THR A 146 -11.00 19.83 10.74
C THR A 146 -11.60 20.80 11.73
N ARG A 147 -11.59 22.11 11.40
CA ARG A 147 -12.30 23.12 12.22
C ARG A 147 -13.78 22.78 12.40
N ALA A 148 -14.45 22.35 11.33
CA ALA A 148 -15.87 22.00 11.37
C ALA A 148 -16.13 20.83 12.31
N ALA A 149 -15.26 19.82 12.29
CA ALA A 149 -15.34 18.69 13.21
C ALA A 149 -15.13 19.13 14.68
N ALA A 150 -14.11 19.95 14.96
CA ALA A 150 -13.87 20.49 16.29
C ALA A 150 -15.10 21.23 16.84
N GLU A 151 -15.70 22.10 16.03
CA GLU A 151 -16.88 22.87 16.41
C GLU A 151 -18.10 21.97 16.65
N ALA A 152 -18.39 21.03 15.73
CA ALA A 152 -19.55 20.14 15.85
C ALA A 152 -19.44 19.14 17.02
N VAL A 153 -18.24 18.62 17.29
CA VAL A 153 -18.02 17.58 18.31
C VAL A 153 -17.81 18.18 19.70
N THR A 154 -17.08 19.31 19.79
CA THR A 154 -16.63 19.86 21.08
C THR A 154 -17.19 21.25 21.39
N GLY A 155 -17.80 21.92 20.41
CA GLY A 155 -18.19 23.33 20.55
C GLY A 155 -17.00 24.30 20.51
N ALA A 156 -15.78 23.81 20.28
CA ALA A 156 -14.59 24.66 20.22
C ALA A 156 -14.64 25.59 19.00
N THR A 157 -14.92 26.87 19.26
CA THR A 157 -14.93 27.90 18.20
C THR A 157 -13.54 28.13 17.63
N TRP A 158 -13.49 28.78 16.46
CA TRP A 158 -12.22 29.23 15.88
C TRP A 158 -11.37 30.06 16.85
N GLN A 159 -11.98 30.93 17.66
CA GLN A 159 -11.22 31.73 18.62
C GLN A 159 -10.55 30.87 19.69
N LEU A 160 -11.22 29.81 20.16
CA LEU A 160 -10.64 28.86 21.13
C LEU A 160 -9.53 28.03 20.49
N LEU A 161 -9.72 27.55 19.25
CA LEU A 161 -8.67 26.85 18.51
C LEU A 161 -7.43 27.73 18.32
N VAL A 162 -7.59 28.99 17.92
CA VAL A 162 -6.46 29.93 17.77
C VAL A 162 -5.73 30.14 19.10
N ARG A 163 -6.43 30.21 20.23
CA ARG A 163 -5.79 30.31 21.55
C ARG A 163 -4.98 29.07 21.89
N LEU A 164 -5.53 27.87 21.66
CA LEU A 164 -4.80 26.62 21.87
C LEU A 164 -3.63 26.43 20.90
N ILE A 165 -3.74 26.94 19.67
CA ILE A 165 -2.64 26.97 18.69
C ILE A 165 -1.52 27.91 19.16
N ARG A 166 -1.87 29.11 19.62
CA ARG A 166 -0.88 30.03 20.19
C ARG A 166 -0.15 29.43 21.38
N LYS A 167 -0.84 28.59 22.16
CA LYS A 167 -0.30 27.82 23.29
C LYS A 167 0.49 26.57 22.91
N SER A 168 0.64 26.28 21.61
CA SER A 168 1.29 25.07 21.08
C SER A 168 0.69 23.76 21.62
N LEU A 169 -0.58 23.76 22.04
CA LEU A 169 -1.32 22.58 22.53
C LEU A 169 -2.15 21.92 21.42
N VAL A 170 -2.53 22.72 20.43
CA VAL A 170 -3.08 22.28 19.15
C VAL A 170 -2.12 22.75 18.07
N ARG A 171 -1.85 21.92 17.06
CA ARG A 171 -1.01 22.28 15.92
C ARG A 171 -1.81 22.26 14.64
N GLN A 172 -1.40 23.07 13.68
CA GLN A 172 -1.89 22.98 12.32
C GLN A 172 -0.97 22.05 11.52
N THR A 173 -1.45 20.86 11.15
CA THR A 173 -0.64 19.85 10.44
C THR A 173 -0.59 20.11 8.94
N SER A 174 -1.65 20.69 8.39
CA SER A 174 -1.73 21.18 7.01
C SER A 174 -2.77 22.30 6.92
N PRO A 175 -2.88 23.03 5.79
CA PRO A 175 -3.92 24.04 5.62
C PRO A 175 -5.32 23.47 5.93
N GLY A 176 -5.99 24.04 6.95
CA GLY A 176 -7.32 23.59 7.37
C GLY A 176 -7.39 22.35 8.28
N ARG A 177 -6.25 21.70 8.58
CA ARG A 177 -6.19 20.51 9.43
C ARG A 177 -5.42 20.77 10.71
N TYR A 178 -6.02 20.34 11.81
CA TYR A 178 -5.50 20.52 13.16
C TYR A 178 -5.25 19.16 13.79
N GLY A 179 -4.43 19.12 14.83
CA GLY A 179 -4.22 17.92 15.62
C GLY A 179 -3.62 18.25 16.97
N LEU A 180 -3.69 17.30 17.89
CA LEU A 180 -2.92 17.35 19.12
C LEU A 180 -1.64 16.55 18.91
N HIS A 181 -0.59 16.92 19.64
CA HIS A 181 0.52 16.01 19.82
C HIS A 181 0.04 14.79 20.61
N GLU A 182 0.46 13.57 20.25
CA GLU A 182 -0.11 12.34 20.85
C GLU A 182 -0.01 12.32 22.38
N LEU A 183 1.13 12.70 22.95
CA LEU A 183 1.28 12.78 24.40
C LEU A 183 0.37 13.85 25.05
N VAL A 184 0.11 14.97 24.37
CA VAL A 184 -0.85 16.00 24.85
C VAL A 184 -2.27 15.47 24.75
N ARG A 185 -2.58 14.71 23.69
CA ARG A 185 -3.87 14.05 23.49
C ARG A 185 -4.14 13.03 24.60
N GLN A 186 -3.19 12.14 24.89
CA GLN A 186 -3.31 11.16 25.98
C GLN A 186 -3.53 11.84 27.34
N PHE A 187 -2.73 12.87 27.64
CA PHE A 187 -2.90 13.68 28.84
C PHE A 187 -4.30 14.31 28.94
N ALA A 188 -4.74 14.99 27.88
CA ALA A 188 -6.05 15.63 27.83
C ALA A 188 -7.20 14.61 27.86
N MET A 189 -6.99 13.40 27.31
CA MET A 189 -7.93 12.28 27.38
C MET A 189 -8.13 11.79 28.81
N THR A 190 -7.07 11.76 29.65
CA THR A 190 -7.23 11.46 31.09
C THR A 190 -8.17 12.45 31.77
N HIS A 191 -8.07 13.74 31.43
CA HIS A 191 -8.99 14.76 31.95
C HIS A 191 -10.43 14.58 31.42
N LEU A 192 -10.61 14.15 30.16
CA LEU A 192 -11.93 13.85 29.61
C LEU A 192 -12.57 12.63 30.27
N ASN A 193 -11.78 11.58 30.55
CA ASN A 193 -12.26 10.39 31.25
C ASN A 193 -12.79 10.71 32.64
N ASN A 194 -12.14 11.67 33.32
CA ASN A 194 -12.49 12.07 34.69
C ASN A 194 -13.60 13.14 34.75
N SER A 195 -14.04 13.72 33.62
CA SER A 195 -15.03 14.80 33.62
C SER A 195 -16.48 14.32 33.57
N GLY A 196 -16.72 13.04 33.26
CA GLY A 196 -18.07 12.52 32.99
C GLY A 196 -18.66 12.97 31.63
N GLU A 197 -17.93 13.78 30.85
CA GLU A 197 -18.41 14.29 29.55
C GLU A 197 -18.10 13.33 28.38
N ARG A 198 -17.24 12.33 28.60
CA ARG A 198 -16.68 11.46 27.55
C ARG A 198 -17.77 10.88 26.64
N ASP A 199 -18.79 10.25 27.20
CA ASP A 199 -19.82 9.56 26.40
C ASP A 199 -20.65 10.54 25.55
N ALA A 200 -20.94 11.72 26.07
CA ALA A 200 -21.67 12.75 25.32
C ALA A 200 -20.83 13.34 24.18
N VAL A 201 -19.53 13.54 24.40
CA VAL A 201 -18.59 13.98 23.37
C VAL A 201 -18.41 12.90 22.30
N MET A 202 -18.27 11.65 22.74
CA MET A 202 -18.12 10.50 21.85
C MET A 202 -19.37 10.24 21.00
N ALA A 203 -20.56 10.48 21.54
CA ALA A 203 -21.80 10.41 20.76
C ALA A 203 -21.82 11.41 19.60
N ARG A 204 -21.37 12.65 19.84
CA ARG A 204 -21.26 13.66 18.78
C ARG A 204 -20.15 13.34 17.78
N HIS A 205 -19.00 12.86 18.26
CA HIS A 205 -17.89 12.38 17.43
C HIS A 205 -18.33 11.24 16.49
N SER A 206 -18.98 10.23 17.06
CA SER A 206 -19.49 9.08 16.32
C SER A 206 -20.52 9.50 15.26
N ALA A 207 -21.50 10.31 15.63
CA ALA A 207 -22.48 10.84 14.68
C ALA A 207 -21.83 11.63 13.54
N TRP A 208 -20.85 12.49 13.84
CA TRP A 208 -20.14 13.29 12.83
C TRP A 208 -19.40 12.43 11.80
N TYR A 209 -18.62 11.45 12.26
CA TYR A 209 -17.78 10.64 11.37
C TYR A 209 -18.55 9.52 10.66
N LEU A 210 -19.63 9.01 11.23
CA LEU A 210 -20.53 8.10 10.51
C LEU A 210 -21.35 8.85 9.44
N GLU A 211 -21.82 10.06 9.75
CA GLU A 211 -22.46 10.95 8.75
C GLU A 211 -21.47 11.34 7.63
N HIS A 212 -20.19 11.55 7.97
CA HIS A 212 -19.14 11.80 6.99
C HIS A 212 -19.03 10.65 5.96
N VAL A 213 -19.16 9.40 6.40
CA VAL A 213 -19.19 8.23 5.49
C VAL A 213 -20.50 8.17 4.71
N ALA A 214 -21.64 8.28 5.41
CA ALA A 214 -22.98 8.17 4.81
C ALA A 214 -23.20 9.20 3.68
N THR A 215 -22.82 10.45 3.91
CA THR A 215 -22.96 11.54 2.91
C THR A 215 -22.07 11.36 1.67
N ARG A 216 -21.04 10.51 1.75
CA ARG A 216 -20.11 10.22 0.64
C ARG A 216 -20.46 8.96 -0.14
N GLU A 217 -21.40 8.15 0.33
CA GLU A 217 -21.79 6.88 -0.29
C GLU A 217 -22.02 7.00 -1.80
N ARG A 218 -22.86 7.95 -2.24
CA ARG A 218 -23.17 8.12 -3.67
C ARG A 218 -21.94 8.50 -4.50
N ARG A 219 -21.05 9.36 -3.97
CA ARG A 219 -19.80 9.72 -4.66
C ARG A 219 -18.86 8.52 -4.72
N LEU A 220 -18.81 7.75 -3.64
CA LEU A 220 -17.98 6.55 -3.50
C LEU A 220 -18.38 5.46 -4.50
N VAL A 221 -19.68 5.27 -4.77
CA VAL A 221 -20.16 4.23 -5.69
C VAL A 221 -20.19 4.69 -7.15
N ARG A 222 -20.58 5.95 -7.41
CA ARG A 222 -20.97 6.38 -8.77
C ARG A 222 -20.05 7.41 -9.41
N ASN A 223 -19.73 8.48 -8.70
CA ASN A 223 -19.20 9.68 -9.36
C ASN A 223 -17.68 9.78 -9.27
N GLU A 224 -17.18 9.74 -8.03
CA GLU A 224 -15.82 10.12 -7.62
C GLU A 224 -15.27 9.13 -6.57
N PRO A 225 -15.21 7.81 -6.87
CA PRO A 225 -14.77 6.79 -5.93
C PRO A 225 -13.40 7.10 -5.31
N ARG A 226 -12.43 7.51 -6.14
CA ARG A 226 -11.08 7.83 -5.69
C ARG A 226 -11.07 8.98 -4.70
N GLU A 227 -11.72 10.09 -5.03
CA GLU A 227 -11.75 11.30 -4.20
C GLU A 227 -12.53 11.06 -2.91
N ALA A 228 -13.72 10.46 -3.00
CA ALA A 228 -14.53 10.13 -1.83
C ALA A 228 -13.80 9.16 -0.89
N ALA A 229 -13.14 8.13 -1.43
CA ALA A 229 -12.36 7.21 -0.62
C ALA A 229 -11.11 7.88 -0.04
N ALA A 230 -10.47 8.82 -0.74
CA ALA A 230 -9.36 9.60 -0.19
C ALA A 230 -9.82 10.49 0.98
N GLU A 231 -10.99 11.11 0.87
CA GLU A 231 -11.59 11.89 1.97
C GLU A 231 -11.87 11.03 3.21
N ILE A 232 -12.43 9.82 3.03
CA ILE A 232 -12.65 8.87 4.14
C ILE A 232 -11.31 8.39 4.71
N MET A 233 -10.33 8.09 3.85
CA MET A 233 -9.00 7.62 4.26
C MET A 233 -8.29 8.62 5.17
N ILE A 234 -8.41 9.92 4.88
CA ILE A 234 -7.83 11.00 5.70
C ILE A 234 -8.37 10.93 7.14
N GLU A 235 -9.64 10.57 7.32
CA GLU A 235 -10.33 10.52 8.61
C GLU A 235 -10.50 9.09 9.16
N LEU A 236 -9.80 8.09 8.59
CA LEU A 236 -10.07 6.68 8.84
C LEU A 236 -9.95 6.30 10.33
N ASP A 237 -8.96 6.83 11.06
CA ASP A 237 -8.82 6.55 12.50
C ASP A 237 -10.01 7.07 13.32
N ASN A 238 -10.54 8.23 12.95
CA ASN A 238 -11.74 8.77 13.56
C ASN A 238 -12.99 7.96 13.17
N VAL A 239 -13.10 7.51 11.92
CA VAL A 239 -14.18 6.64 11.44
C VAL A 239 -14.16 5.28 12.15
N ARG A 240 -12.98 4.67 12.33
CA ARG A 240 -12.80 3.42 13.09
C ARG A 240 -13.30 3.56 14.51
N GLN A 241 -12.83 4.60 15.20
CA GLN A 241 -13.25 4.88 16.57
C GLN A 241 -14.77 5.14 16.67
N ALA A 242 -15.32 5.92 15.73
CA ALA A 242 -16.74 6.22 15.67
C ALA A 242 -17.60 4.97 15.48
N TRP A 243 -17.16 4.05 14.62
CA TRP A 243 -17.83 2.78 14.34
C TRP A 243 -17.78 1.82 15.53
N ILE A 244 -16.61 1.65 16.15
CA ILE A 244 -16.42 0.80 17.34
C ILE A 244 -17.36 1.24 18.45
N TRP A 245 -17.38 2.54 18.77
CA TRP A 245 -18.25 3.05 19.82
C TRP A 245 -19.73 2.94 19.47
N ALA A 246 -20.11 3.19 18.22
CA ALA A 246 -21.49 3.00 17.77
C ALA A 246 -21.93 1.54 17.91
N ALA A 247 -21.05 0.57 17.65
CA ALA A 247 -21.30 -0.85 17.87
C ALA A 247 -21.45 -1.19 19.35
N GLU A 248 -20.53 -0.71 20.21
CA GLU A 248 -20.59 -0.92 21.66
C GLU A 248 -21.85 -0.33 22.30
N GLN A 249 -22.32 0.80 21.80
CA GLN A 249 -23.52 1.50 22.27
C GLN A 249 -24.80 1.13 21.51
N VAL A 250 -24.72 0.16 20.58
CA VAL A 250 -25.84 -0.33 19.74
C VAL A 250 -26.61 0.83 19.07
N ARG A 251 -25.88 1.78 18.47
CA ARG A 251 -26.43 2.96 17.77
C ARG A 251 -26.93 2.59 16.37
N VAL A 252 -28.02 1.84 16.30
CA VAL A 252 -28.56 1.21 15.08
C VAL A 252 -28.66 2.18 13.89
N GLN A 253 -29.26 3.35 14.06
CA GLN A 253 -29.48 4.29 12.96
C GLN A 253 -28.18 4.85 12.36
N ALA A 254 -27.18 5.14 13.21
CA ALA A 254 -25.89 5.65 12.77
C ALA A 254 -25.07 4.56 12.06
N LEU A 255 -25.11 3.33 12.59
CA LEU A 255 -24.46 2.18 11.94
C LEU A 255 -25.10 1.87 10.58
N ARG A 256 -26.44 1.82 10.52
CA ARG A 256 -27.18 1.51 9.29
C ARG A 256 -26.92 2.52 8.17
N SER A 257 -26.90 3.81 8.48
CA SER A 257 -26.64 4.86 7.49
C SER A 257 -25.20 4.85 6.94
N ALA A 258 -24.21 4.44 7.74
CA ALA A 258 -22.82 4.39 7.32
C ALA A 258 -22.38 3.02 6.77
N ALA A 259 -23.11 1.94 7.06
CA ALA A 259 -22.67 0.56 6.81
C ALA A 259 -22.30 0.30 5.35
N TYR A 260 -23.18 0.65 4.41
CA TYR A 260 -22.92 0.35 3.00
C TYR A 260 -21.76 1.19 2.44
N GLY A 261 -21.68 2.49 2.78
CA GLY A 261 -20.54 3.34 2.41
C GLY A 261 -19.21 2.85 3.01
N LEU A 262 -19.21 2.38 4.25
CA LEU A 262 -18.01 1.85 4.89
C LEU A 262 -17.59 0.49 4.29
N TRP A 263 -18.55 -0.38 3.98
CA TRP A 263 -18.28 -1.63 3.27
C TRP A 263 -17.65 -1.37 1.90
N GLN A 264 -18.21 -0.45 1.12
CA GLN A 264 -17.66 -0.04 -0.19
C GLN A 264 -16.25 0.54 -0.06
N PHE A 265 -15.99 1.37 0.95
CA PHE A 265 -14.65 1.92 1.19
C PHE A 265 -13.62 0.82 1.41
N TYR A 266 -13.91 -0.14 2.29
CA TYR A 266 -12.99 -1.24 2.57
C TYR A 266 -12.76 -2.13 1.35
N LEU A 267 -13.80 -2.38 0.53
CA LEU A 267 -13.69 -3.10 -0.73
C LEU A 267 -12.76 -2.38 -1.71
N LEU A 268 -13.02 -1.09 -1.94
CA LEU A 268 -12.24 -0.26 -2.87
C LEU A 268 -10.77 -0.13 -2.47
N LYS A 269 -10.47 -0.11 -1.17
CA LYS A 269 -9.11 -0.01 -0.64
C LYS A 269 -8.43 -1.35 -0.38
N GLY A 270 -9.12 -2.47 -0.58
CA GLY A 270 -8.56 -3.80 -0.36
C GLY A 270 -8.31 -4.14 1.12
N TYR A 271 -8.89 -3.38 2.05
CA TYR A 271 -8.75 -3.57 3.50
C TYR A 271 -9.72 -4.65 4.02
N LEU A 272 -9.66 -5.83 3.40
CA LEU A 272 -10.64 -6.90 3.57
C LEU A 272 -10.68 -7.44 5.01
N ALA A 273 -9.51 -7.74 5.57
CA ALA A 273 -9.40 -8.29 6.93
C ALA A 273 -9.84 -7.30 8.00
N GLU A 274 -9.59 -6.00 7.78
CA GLU A 274 -10.09 -4.96 8.68
C GLU A 274 -11.60 -4.77 8.53
N GLY A 275 -12.11 -4.69 7.30
CA GLY A 275 -13.54 -4.63 7.02
C GLY A 275 -14.29 -5.77 7.69
N GLU A 276 -13.79 -7.01 7.60
CA GLU A 276 -14.35 -8.16 8.30
C GLU A 276 -14.45 -7.91 9.81
N ARG A 277 -13.34 -7.53 10.47
CA ARG A 277 -13.32 -7.28 11.92
C ARG A 277 -14.30 -6.19 12.35
N MET A 278 -14.40 -5.12 11.59
CA MET A 278 -15.28 -4.00 11.91
C MET A 278 -16.76 -4.39 11.85
N PHE A 279 -17.14 -5.19 10.86
CA PHE A 279 -18.52 -5.68 10.75
C PHE A 279 -18.80 -6.84 11.72
N ALA A 280 -17.80 -7.68 12.02
CA ALA A 280 -17.89 -8.72 13.05
C ALA A 280 -18.19 -8.13 14.43
N LEU A 281 -17.54 -7.03 14.79
CA LEU A 281 -17.80 -6.32 16.04
C LEU A 281 -19.27 -5.91 16.20
N VAL A 282 -19.90 -5.41 15.13
CA VAL A 282 -21.34 -5.06 15.16
C VAL A 282 -22.17 -6.31 15.42
N VAL A 283 -21.89 -7.40 14.72
CA VAL A 283 -22.62 -8.67 14.88
C VAL A 283 -22.49 -9.22 16.29
N GLU A 284 -21.28 -9.21 16.87
CA GLU A 284 -21.02 -9.67 18.24
C GLU A 284 -21.78 -8.82 19.26
N ARG A 285 -21.65 -7.49 19.20
CA ARG A 285 -22.26 -6.59 20.18
C ARG A 285 -23.78 -6.55 20.09
N VAL A 286 -24.32 -6.70 18.89
CA VAL A 286 -25.76 -6.82 18.68
C VAL A 286 -26.29 -8.19 19.16
N ALA A 287 -25.53 -9.27 18.98
CA ALA A 287 -25.91 -10.61 19.43
C ALA A 287 -25.84 -10.78 20.97
N ASP A 288 -24.80 -10.24 21.60
CA ASP A 288 -24.59 -10.31 23.07
C ASP A 288 -25.47 -9.33 23.85
N GLY A 289 -26.05 -8.33 23.16
CA GLY A 289 -26.75 -7.20 23.76
C GLY A 289 -28.01 -7.53 24.57
N GLY A 290 -28.49 -8.78 24.61
CA GLY A 290 -29.53 -9.22 25.56
C GLY A 290 -30.78 -8.33 25.61
N HIS A 291 -31.22 -7.79 24.48
CA HIS A 291 -32.47 -7.03 24.41
C HIS A 291 -33.60 -8.05 24.44
N GLY A 292 -34.22 -8.20 25.62
CA GLY A 292 -35.22 -9.23 25.89
C GLY A 292 -36.29 -9.33 24.81
N ASP A 293 -36.44 -10.53 24.26
CA ASP A 293 -37.52 -11.10 23.44
C ASP A 293 -38.16 -10.29 22.28
N ILE A 294 -37.72 -9.05 22.01
CA ILE A 294 -38.14 -8.25 20.85
C ILE A 294 -36.94 -7.48 20.31
N VAL A 295 -36.20 -8.10 19.39
CA VAL A 295 -35.26 -7.39 18.50
C VAL A 295 -36.09 -6.42 17.66
N SER A 296 -35.76 -5.11 17.65
CA SER A 296 -36.44 -4.19 16.73
C SER A 296 -36.11 -4.56 15.29
N ASP A 297 -37.07 -4.40 14.37
CA ASP A 297 -36.87 -4.75 12.95
C ASP A 297 -35.62 -4.07 12.38
N ASP A 298 -35.36 -2.81 12.73
CA ASP A 298 -34.17 -2.06 12.30
C ASP A 298 -32.84 -2.71 12.74
N LEU A 299 -32.82 -3.31 13.93
CA LEU A 299 -31.65 -4.01 14.47
C LEU A 299 -31.42 -5.34 13.72
N ALA A 300 -32.50 -6.07 13.44
CA ALA A 300 -32.44 -7.30 12.65
C ALA A 300 -31.99 -7.04 11.20
N HIS A 301 -32.48 -5.95 10.58
CA HIS A 301 -32.07 -5.51 9.25
C HIS A 301 -30.57 -5.20 9.20
N LEU A 302 -30.07 -4.42 10.17
CA LEU A 302 -28.64 -4.13 10.29
C LEU A 302 -27.81 -5.41 10.45
N LEU A 303 -28.25 -6.32 11.32
CA LEU A 303 -27.58 -7.59 11.59
C LEU A 303 -27.46 -8.47 10.33
N SER A 304 -28.56 -8.64 9.59
CA SER A 304 -28.57 -9.41 8.33
C SER A 304 -27.56 -8.83 7.32
N ARG A 305 -27.57 -7.52 7.11
CA ARG A 305 -26.67 -6.84 6.15
C ARG A 305 -25.20 -6.91 6.59
N CYS A 306 -24.92 -6.77 7.89
CA CYS A 306 -23.55 -6.90 8.40
C CYS A 306 -23.00 -8.32 8.29
N LEU A 307 -23.84 -9.35 8.44
CA LEU A 307 -23.47 -10.74 8.20
C LEU A 307 -23.16 -10.99 6.73
N ALA A 308 -23.96 -10.44 5.80
CA ALA A 308 -23.68 -10.53 4.38
C ALA A 308 -22.36 -9.80 4.00
N ALA A 309 -22.08 -8.63 4.58
CA ALA A 309 -20.81 -7.93 4.39
C ALA A 309 -19.60 -8.78 4.86
N GLN A 310 -19.69 -9.43 6.03
CA GLN A 310 -18.67 -10.36 6.50
C GLN A 310 -18.47 -11.55 5.56
N ALA A 311 -19.56 -12.17 5.10
CA ALA A 311 -19.48 -13.27 4.14
C ALA A 311 -18.73 -12.84 2.87
N HIS A 312 -18.95 -11.61 2.40
CA HIS A 312 -18.22 -11.08 1.26
C HIS A 312 -16.72 -10.91 1.54
N PHE A 313 -16.33 -10.28 2.65
CA PHE A 313 -14.91 -10.14 3.00
C PHE A 313 -14.21 -11.49 3.16
N MET A 314 -14.89 -12.48 3.76
CA MET A 314 -14.36 -13.84 3.89
C MET A 314 -14.21 -14.53 2.53
N ASN A 315 -15.17 -14.35 1.62
CA ASN A 315 -15.08 -14.87 0.25
C ASN A 315 -13.89 -14.31 -0.52
N LEU A 316 -13.65 -13.00 -0.43
CA LEU A 316 -12.51 -12.36 -1.09
C LEU A 316 -11.16 -12.79 -0.49
N GLN A 317 -11.16 -13.17 0.79
CA GLN A 317 -10.01 -13.76 1.47
C GLN A 317 -9.92 -15.30 1.29
N VAL A 318 -10.71 -15.90 0.39
CA VAL A 318 -10.70 -17.35 0.10
C VAL A 318 -11.11 -18.22 1.31
N ARG A 319 -11.78 -17.63 2.30
CA ARG A 319 -12.29 -18.32 3.50
C ARG A 319 -13.75 -18.75 3.28
N TYR A 320 -13.95 -19.73 2.40
CA TYR A 320 -15.29 -20.13 1.95
C TYR A 320 -16.18 -20.77 3.04
N ALA A 321 -15.62 -21.66 3.87
CA ALA A 321 -16.40 -22.34 4.91
C ALA A 321 -17.07 -21.36 5.92
N PRO A 322 -16.34 -20.39 6.52
CA PRO A 322 -16.99 -19.40 7.39
C PRO A 322 -17.88 -18.42 6.59
N ALA A 323 -17.57 -18.13 5.33
CA ALA A 323 -18.41 -17.29 4.48
C ALA A 323 -19.81 -17.90 4.26
N VAL A 324 -19.90 -19.21 4.01
CA VAL A 324 -21.19 -19.94 3.90
C VAL A 324 -22.02 -19.76 5.16
N LEU A 325 -21.41 -19.93 6.35
CA LEU A 325 -22.10 -19.80 7.62
C LEU A 325 -22.67 -18.39 7.82
N MET A 326 -21.89 -17.35 7.53
CA MET A 326 -22.34 -15.97 7.67
C MET A 326 -23.46 -15.64 6.67
N ALA A 327 -23.34 -16.09 5.42
CA ALA A 327 -24.37 -15.88 4.40
C ALA A 327 -25.69 -16.57 4.75
N GLN A 328 -25.64 -17.82 5.23
CA GLN A 328 -26.83 -18.56 5.69
C GLN A 328 -27.52 -17.87 6.88
N ARG A 329 -26.74 -17.34 7.83
CA ARG A 329 -27.29 -16.55 8.95
C ARG A 329 -27.92 -15.24 8.46
N ALA A 330 -27.31 -14.56 7.51
CA ALA A 330 -27.87 -13.35 6.90
C ALA A 330 -29.24 -13.62 6.27
N ILE A 331 -29.35 -14.71 5.50
CA ILE A 331 -30.61 -15.17 4.88
C ILE A 331 -31.66 -15.47 5.96
N ALA A 332 -31.31 -16.28 6.95
CA ALA A 332 -32.24 -16.69 8.01
C ALA A 332 -32.83 -15.49 8.76
N ILE A 333 -31.99 -14.51 9.10
CA ILE A 333 -32.44 -13.28 9.77
C ILE A 333 -33.26 -12.43 8.81
N GLY A 334 -32.83 -12.27 7.56
CA GLY A 334 -33.55 -11.51 6.52
C GLY A 334 -35.00 -12.00 6.35
N ILE A 335 -35.19 -13.32 6.27
CA ILE A 335 -36.51 -13.96 6.22
C ILE A 335 -37.33 -13.65 7.47
N GLN A 336 -36.73 -13.77 8.67
CA GLN A 336 -37.44 -13.57 9.94
C GLN A 336 -37.94 -12.14 10.12
N CYS A 337 -37.18 -11.14 9.66
CA CYS A 337 -37.49 -9.70 9.82
C CYS A 337 -38.03 -9.04 8.56
N ASN A 338 -38.33 -9.83 7.52
CA ASN A 338 -38.79 -9.37 6.21
C ASN A 338 -37.88 -8.28 5.58
N ASP A 339 -36.55 -8.39 5.77
CA ASP A 339 -35.54 -7.54 5.12
C ASP A 339 -35.14 -8.15 3.77
N HIS A 340 -35.93 -7.88 2.73
CA HIS A 340 -35.65 -8.41 1.39
C HIS A 340 -34.26 -8.03 0.87
N LEU A 341 -33.71 -6.86 1.24
CA LEU A 341 -32.35 -6.48 0.85
C LEU A 341 -31.28 -7.30 1.58
N GLY A 342 -31.43 -7.48 2.90
CA GLY A 342 -30.55 -8.32 3.69
C GLY A 342 -30.55 -9.78 3.22
N GLU A 343 -31.74 -10.31 2.92
CA GLU A 343 -31.93 -11.65 2.35
C GLU A 343 -31.27 -11.78 0.97
N ALA A 344 -31.50 -10.81 0.07
CA ALA A 344 -30.91 -10.79 -1.26
C ALA A 344 -29.37 -10.77 -1.22
N LEU A 345 -28.78 -9.93 -0.35
CA LEU A 345 -27.35 -9.89 -0.13
C LEU A 345 -26.82 -11.24 0.39
N GLY A 346 -27.52 -11.86 1.33
CA GLY A 346 -27.17 -13.19 1.84
C GLY A 346 -27.18 -14.26 0.75
N HIS A 347 -28.22 -14.27 -0.09
CA HIS A 347 -28.32 -15.16 -1.25
C HIS A 347 -27.20 -14.92 -2.26
N LEU A 348 -26.92 -13.67 -2.62
CA LEU A 348 -25.80 -13.32 -3.49
C LEU A 348 -24.47 -13.85 -2.95
N ARG A 349 -24.16 -13.60 -1.67
CA ARG A 349 -22.88 -14.06 -1.08
C ARG A 349 -22.80 -15.58 -0.99
N LEU A 350 -23.90 -16.27 -0.68
CA LEU A 350 -23.93 -17.73 -0.67
C LEU A 350 -23.71 -18.30 -2.08
N GLY A 351 -24.41 -17.77 -3.08
CA GLY A 351 -24.23 -18.15 -4.49
C GLY A 351 -22.79 -17.98 -4.97
N GLN A 352 -22.16 -16.83 -4.66
CA GLN A 352 -20.75 -16.55 -4.96
C GLN A 352 -19.81 -17.57 -4.33
N THR A 353 -20.06 -17.93 -3.06
CA THR A 353 -19.25 -18.91 -2.33
C THR A 353 -19.34 -20.29 -2.97
N LEU A 354 -20.57 -20.74 -3.25
CA LEU A 354 -20.86 -22.03 -3.87
C LEU A 354 -20.22 -22.13 -5.26
N ALA A 355 -20.37 -21.08 -6.08
CA ALA A 355 -19.76 -20.99 -7.41
C ALA A 355 -18.23 -21.13 -7.34
N ARG A 356 -17.56 -20.40 -6.44
CA ARG A 356 -16.10 -20.46 -6.24
C ARG A 356 -15.61 -21.83 -5.73
N THR A 357 -16.48 -22.60 -5.08
CA THR A 357 -16.18 -23.98 -4.65
C THR A 357 -16.57 -25.05 -5.67
N GLY A 358 -16.96 -24.65 -6.89
CA GLY A 358 -17.33 -25.55 -7.99
C GLY A 358 -18.74 -26.14 -7.89
N LYS A 359 -19.57 -25.68 -6.94
CA LYS A 359 -20.95 -26.15 -6.74
C LYS A 359 -21.94 -25.32 -7.56
N THR A 360 -21.74 -25.31 -8.88
CA THR A 360 -22.46 -24.43 -9.82
C THR A 360 -23.98 -24.65 -9.81
N SER A 361 -24.43 -25.90 -9.73
CA SER A 361 -25.86 -26.26 -9.68
C SER A 361 -26.55 -25.79 -8.39
N GLU A 362 -25.84 -25.81 -7.25
CA GLU A 362 -26.35 -25.28 -5.98
C GLU A 362 -26.33 -23.74 -5.97
N ALA A 363 -25.42 -23.09 -6.69
CA ALA A 363 -25.29 -21.63 -6.73
C ALA A 363 -26.42 -20.94 -7.50
N SER A 364 -26.86 -21.50 -8.64
CA SER A 364 -27.84 -20.86 -9.54
C SER A 364 -29.14 -20.43 -8.85
N PRO A 365 -29.82 -21.29 -8.05
CA PRO A 365 -31.05 -20.89 -7.36
C PRO A 365 -30.87 -19.71 -6.40
N HIS A 366 -29.68 -19.53 -5.81
CA HIS A 366 -29.42 -18.39 -4.94
C HIS A 366 -29.34 -17.08 -5.71
N PHE A 367 -28.79 -17.08 -6.92
CA PHE A 367 -28.77 -15.90 -7.78
C PHE A 367 -30.19 -15.51 -8.24
N ASP A 368 -31.02 -16.48 -8.61
CA ASP A 368 -32.41 -16.21 -8.99
C ASP A 368 -33.21 -15.59 -7.84
N GLN A 369 -33.02 -16.10 -6.61
CA GLN A 369 -33.64 -15.54 -5.41
C GLN A 369 -33.14 -14.11 -5.12
N ALA A 370 -31.83 -13.86 -5.25
CA ALA A 370 -31.27 -12.52 -5.02
C ALA A 370 -31.89 -11.46 -5.95
N LEU A 371 -32.09 -11.78 -7.23
CA LEU A 371 -32.76 -10.87 -8.18
C LEU A 371 -34.23 -10.66 -7.83
N SER A 372 -34.98 -11.72 -7.53
CA SER A 372 -36.40 -11.63 -7.17
C SER A 372 -36.61 -10.76 -5.91
N LEU A 373 -35.80 -10.98 -4.87
CA LEU A 373 -35.87 -10.24 -3.62
C LEU A 373 -35.49 -8.77 -3.79
N THR A 374 -34.54 -8.48 -4.69
CA THR A 374 -34.15 -7.09 -4.98
C THR A 374 -35.29 -6.32 -5.63
N GLN A 375 -36.05 -6.94 -6.55
CA GLN A 375 -37.24 -6.31 -7.13
C GLN A 375 -38.31 -6.00 -6.06
N MET A 376 -38.53 -6.92 -5.12
CA MET A 376 -39.46 -6.71 -4.01
C MET A 376 -38.98 -5.62 -3.05
N ALA A 377 -37.67 -5.51 -2.83
CA ALA A 377 -37.06 -4.48 -1.99
C ALA A 377 -37.17 -3.08 -2.61
N GLU A 378 -37.03 -2.97 -3.93
CA GLU A 378 -37.11 -1.70 -4.67
C GLU A 378 -38.47 -1.03 -4.51
N ASP A 379 -39.54 -1.83 -4.57
CA ASP A 379 -40.91 -1.37 -4.35
C ASP A 379 -41.15 -0.84 -2.92
N ALA A 380 -40.38 -1.33 -1.94
CA ALA A 380 -40.54 -1.01 -0.53
C ALA A 380 -39.58 0.08 0.01
N LEU A 381 -38.37 0.21 -0.54
CA LEU A 381 -37.28 1.04 -0.01
C LEU A 381 -36.52 1.80 -1.12
N PRO A 382 -37.13 2.83 -1.74
CA PRO A 382 -36.52 3.54 -2.87
C PRO A 382 -35.19 4.23 -2.53
N ASP A 383 -34.91 4.53 -1.25
CA ASP A 383 -33.70 5.22 -0.81
C ASP A 383 -32.42 4.34 -0.80
N ASN A 384 -32.52 3.00 -0.85
CA ASN A 384 -31.37 2.08 -0.84
C ASN A 384 -30.89 1.69 -2.25
N THR A 385 -31.06 2.57 -3.23
CA THR A 385 -30.90 2.26 -4.65
C THR A 385 -29.52 1.70 -5.00
N SER A 386 -28.44 2.17 -4.36
CA SER A 386 -27.07 1.75 -4.69
C SER A 386 -26.79 0.29 -4.31
N ALA A 387 -27.17 -0.13 -3.10
CA ALA A 387 -26.97 -1.50 -2.65
C ALA A 387 -27.79 -2.51 -3.49
N MET A 388 -29.02 -2.14 -3.85
CA MET A 388 -29.87 -2.96 -4.73
C MET A 388 -29.27 -3.10 -6.12
N GLN A 389 -28.79 -2.00 -6.71
CA GLN A 389 -28.12 -2.03 -8.00
C GLN A 389 -26.87 -2.90 -7.99
N ASP A 390 -26.10 -2.89 -6.89
CA ASP A 390 -24.97 -3.80 -6.73
C ASP A 390 -25.39 -5.26 -6.73
N VAL A 391 -26.47 -5.60 -6.01
CA VAL A 391 -26.99 -6.97 -6.04
C VAL A 391 -27.37 -7.37 -7.47
N VAL A 392 -28.02 -6.49 -8.23
CA VAL A 392 -28.44 -6.80 -9.61
C VAL A 392 -27.24 -7.09 -10.52
N TRP A 393 -26.29 -6.17 -10.64
CA TRP A 393 -25.19 -6.36 -11.59
C TRP A 393 -24.24 -7.48 -11.14
N GLU A 394 -23.97 -7.61 -9.83
CA GLU A 394 -23.15 -8.71 -9.33
C GLU A 394 -23.82 -10.04 -9.64
N THR A 395 -25.13 -10.16 -9.42
CA THR A 395 -25.86 -11.40 -9.69
C THR A 395 -25.84 -11.76 -11.17
N GLN A 396 -26.12 -10.79 -12.06
CA GLN A 396 -26.05 -10.99 -13.50
C GLN A 396 -24.66 -11.44 -13.95
N LEU A 397 -23.61 -10.81 -13.41
CA LEU A 397 -22.23 -11.18 -13.70
C LEU A 397 -21.94 -12.62 -13.26
N TRP A 398 -22.32 -12.99 -12.05
CA TRP A 398 -22.05 -14.33 -11.53
C TRP A 398 -22.86 -15.42 -12.24
N GLN A 399 -24.10 -15.15 -12.65
CA GLN A 399 -24.87 -16.06 -13.50
C GLN A 399 -24.17 -16.29 -14.84
N ALA A 400 -23.59 -15.25 -15.45
CA ALA A 400 -22.78 -15.38 -16.65
C ALA A 400 -21.55 -16.28 -16.43
N LEU A 401 -20.84 -16.08 -15.31
CA LEU A 401 -19.66 -16.88 -14.96
C LEU A 401 -20.00 -18.36 -14.72
N LEU A 402 -21.18 -18.70 -14.19
CA LEU A 402 -21.60 -20.09 -13.97
C LEU A 402 -21.72 -20.91 -15.26
N ILE A 403 -22.08 -20.26 -16.36
CA ILE A 403 -22.31 -20.92 -17.65
C ILE A 403 -21.11 -20.78 -18.59
N ARG A 404 -20.05 -20.04 -18.21
CA ARG A 404 -18.89 -19.71 -19.06
C ARG A 404 -18.25 -20.93 -19.72
N ASP A 405 -18.06 -22.01 -18.98
CA ASP A 405 -17.40 -23.21 -19.50
C ASP A 405 -18.28 -24.00 -20.48
N GLN A 406 -19.61 -23.94 -20.32
CA GLN A 406 -20.57 -24.71 -21.13
C GLN A 406 -21.09 -23.91 -22.33
N PHE A 407 -21.31 -22.61 -22.14
CA PHE A 407 -21.95 -21.67 -23.07
C PHE A 407 -21.14 -20.36 -23.10
N PRO A 408 -19.91 -20.38 -23.65
CA PRO A 408 -18.98 -19.25 -23.58
C PRO A 408 -19.52 -17.97 -24.25
N ILE A 409 -20.22 -18.10 -25.38
CA ILE A 409 -20.74 -16.95 -26.13
C ILE A 409 -21.90 -16.30 -25.36
N GLU A 410 -22.84 -17.11 -24.86
CA GLU A 410 -23.98 -16.68 -24.06
C GLU A 410 -23.51 -16.05 -22.74
N ALA A 411 -22.48 -16.62 -22.11
CA ALA A 411 -21.83 -16.05 -20.93
C ALA A 411 -21.29 -14.65 -21.24
N ALA A 412 -20.50 -14.48 -22.30
CA ALA A 412 -19.95 -13.18 -22.68
C ALA A 412 -21.06 -12.14 -22.95
N GLN A 413 -22.15 -12.55 -23.62
CA GLN A 413 -23.31 -11.68 -23.84
C GLN A 413 -23.97 -11.25 -22.51
N ALA A 414 -24.10 -12.16 -21.54
CA ALA A 414 -24.62 -11.84 -20.22
C ALA A 414 -23.68 -10.89 -19.45
N VAL A 415 -22.35 -11.05 -19.56
CA VAL A 415 -21.39 -10.07 -19.00
C VAL A 415 -21.55 -8.69 -19.66
N VAL A 416 -21.76 -8.61 -20.98
CA VAL A 416 -22.04 -7.35 -21.68
C VAL A 416 -23.34 -6.70 -21.18
N GLN A 417 -24.37 -7.49 -20.87
CA GLN A 417 -25.61 -6.98 -20.28
C GLN A 417 -25.37 -6.39 -18.89
N ALA A 418 -24.63 -7.09 -18.03
CA ALA A 418 -24.23 -6.56 -16.71
C ALA A 418 -23.40 -5.27 -16.84
N LEU A 419 -22.45 -5.23 -17.78
CA LEU A 419 -21.68 -4.02 -18.10
C LEU A 419 -22.57 -2.86 -18.55
N SER A 420 -23.57 -3.13 -19.38
CA SER A 420 -24.53 -2.12 -19.85
C SER A 420 -25.37 -1.56 -18.71
N PHE A 421 -25.78 -2.40 -17.76
CA PHE A 421 -26.47 -1.99 -16.54
C PHE A 421 -25.58 -1.08 -15.68
N CYS A 422 -24.32 -1.47 -15.48
CA CYS A 422 -23.34 -0.66 -14.74
C CYS A 422 -23.06 0.68 -15.42
N ARG A 423 -23.03 0.73 -16.76
CA ARG A 423 -22.90 1.98 -17.53
C ARG A 423 -24.12 2.87 -17.35
N GLY A 424 -25.32 2.32 -17.46
CA GLY A 424 -26.58 3.06 -17.31
C GLY A 424 -26.74 3.72 -15.93
N HIS A 425 -26.16 3.11 -14.90
CA HIS A 425 -26.23 3.60 -13.51
C HIS A 425 -24.93 4.27 -13.02
N ASN A 426 -23.92 4.40 -13.90
CA ASN A 426 -22.61 4.95 -13.60
C ASN A 426 -21.88 4.24 -12.43
N ILE A 427 -21.99 2.91 -12.33
CA ILE A 427 -21.36 2.09 -11.30
C ILE A 427 -19.94 1.72 -11.76
N LEU A 428 -18.97 2.59 -11.47
CA LEU A 428 -17.62 2.51 -12.06
C LEU A 428 -16.87 1.23 -11.68
N TYR A 429 -16.99 0.78 -10.43
CA TYR A 429 -16.39 -0.47 -9.98
C TYR A 429 -16.98 -1.70 -10.70
N GLY A 430 -18.31 -1.73 -10.85
CA GLY A 430 -19.00 -2.78 -11.60
C GLY A 430 -18.61 -2.81 -13.08
N GLN A 431 -18.43 -1.64 -13.71
CA GLN A 431 -17.91 -1.56 -15.09
C GLN A 431 -16.53 -2.19 -15.21
N LEU A 432 -15.59 -1.85 -14.31
CA LEU A 432 -14.25 -2.44 -14.30
C LEU A 432 -14.29 -3.94 -14.07
N ARG A 433 -15.12 -4.42 -13.14
CA ARG A 433 -15.23 -5.85 -12.85
C ARG A 433 -15.72 -6.64 -14.08
N CYS A 434 -16.75 -6.14 -14.77
CA CYS A 434 -17.24 -6.77 -16.00
C CYS A 434 -16.22 -6.69 -17.14
N LEU A 435 -15.51 -5.56 -17.29
CA LEU A 435 -14.46 -5.42 -18.30
C LEU A 435 -13.32 -6.43 -18.08
N LEU A 436 -12.90 -6.67 -16.84
CA LEU A 436 -11.89 -7.69 -16.52
C LEU A 436 -12.33 -9.09 -16.97
N ASP A 437 -13.58 -9.48 -16.73
CA ASP A 437 -14.09 -10.78 -17.18
C ASP A 437 -14.20 -10.86 -18.71
N LEU A 438 -14.55 -9.76 -19.39
CA LEU A 438 -14.56 -9.70 -20.85
C LEU A 438 -13.15 -9.76 -21.44
N ILE A 439 -12.16 -9.10 -20.84
CA ILE A 439 -10.76 -9.18 -21.27
C ILE A 439 -10.29 -10.63 -21.20
N GLU A 440 -10.50 -11.28 -20.05
CA GLU A 440 -10.12 -12.68 -19.85
C GLU A 440 -10.82 -13.60 -20.87
N TYR A 441 -12.12 -13.37 -21.11
CA TYR A 441 -12.88 -14.10 -22.13
C TYR A 441 -12.35 -13.89 -23.55
N MET A 442 -12.04 -12.64 -23.94
CA MET A 442 -11.52 -12.34 -25.28
C MET A 442 -10.14 -12.96 -25.48
N MET A 443 -9.29 -12.95 -24.46
CA MET A 443 -8.02 -13.69 -24.45
C MET A 443 -8.25 -15.20 -24.55
N ASP A 444 -9.30 -15.73 -23.92
CA ASP A 444 -9.68 -17.14 -24.02
C ASP A 444 -10.07 -17.57 -25.42
N ILE A 445 -10.72 -16.73 -26.20
CA ILE A 445 -11.07 -17.03 -27.59
C ILE A 445 -10.03 -16.52 -28.60
N SER A 446 -8.90 -15.98 -28.12
CA SER A 446 -7.81 -15.42 -28.95
C SER A 446 -8.23 -14.22 -29.81
N ASP A 447 -9.18 -13.43 -29.32
CA ASP A 447 -9.53 -12.13 -29.89
C ASP A 447 -8.73 -11.03 -29.18
N ASP A 448 -7.43 -10.99 -29.48
CA ASP A 448 -6.49 -10.05 -28.86
C ASP A 448 -6.85 -8.59 -29.16
N THR A 449 -7.57 -8.34 -30.27
CA THR A 449 -8.00 -6.99 -30.65
C THR A 449 -9.14 -6.52 -29.74
N ALA A 450 -10.14 -7.38 -29.50
CA ALA A 450 -11.21 -7.08 -28.55
C ALA A 450 -10.68 -6.97 -27.11
N ALA A 451 -9.74 -7.84 -26.71
CA ALA A 451 -9.09 -7.78 -25.41
C ALA A 451 -8.36 -6.43 -25.20
N GLU A 452 -7.57 -5.98 -26.20
CA GLU A 452 -6.90 -4.67 -26.17
C GLU A 452 -7.90 -3.52 -26.02
N ALA A 453 -9.00 -3.55 -26.80
CA ALA A 453 -10.01 -2.51 -26.76
C ALA A 453 -10.68 -2.40 -25.39
N TYR A 454 -10.98 -3.52 -24.73
CA TYR A 454 -11.53 -3.51 -23.37
C TYR A 454 -10.50 -3.06 -22.32
N LEU A 455 -9.22 -3.40 -22.48
CA LEU A 455 -8.17 -2.89 -21.60
C LEU A 455 -8.01 -1.37 -21.73
N ASP A 456 -8.08 -0.84 -22.96
CA ASP A 456 -8.01 0.60 -23.23
C ASP A 456 -9.23 1.35 -22.66
N GLU A 457 -10.40 0.73 -22.69
CA GLU A 457 -11.60 1.26 -22.02
C GLU A 457 -11.45 1.24 -20.49
N ALA A 458 -10.90 0.16 -19.91
CA ALA A 458 -10.78 -0.01 -18.48
C ALA A 458 -9.75 0.93 -17.84
N GLN A 459 -8.66 1.25 -18.54
CA GLN A 459 -7.55 2.04 -17.99
C GLN A 459 -7.95 3.41 -17.41
N PRO A 460 -8.68 4.30 -18.11
CA PRO A 460 -9.11 5.58 -17.54
C PRO A 460 -10.14 5.42 -16.41
N LEU A 461 -10.96 4.35 -16.44
CA LEU A 461 -11.90 4.05 -15.36
C LEU A 461 -11.16 3.61 -14.10
N ALA A 462 -10.13 2.78 -14.24
CA ALA A 462 -9.31 2.29 -13.12
C ALA A 462 -8.65 3.46 -12.37
N GLN A 463 -8.15 4.48 -13.10
CA GLN A 463 -7.59 5.70 -12.51
C GLN A 463 -8.60 6.52 -11.68
N ARG A 464 -9.90 6.45 -12.00
CA ARG A 464 -10.99 7.13 -11.29
C ARG A 464 -11.48 6.34 -10.08
N VAL A 465 -11.33 5.02 -10.09
CA VAL A 465 -11.70 4.14 -8.97
C VAL A 465 -10.55 4.02 -7.97
N SER A 466 -9.30 3.98 -8.44
CA SER A 466 -8.08 3.85 -7.65
C SER A 466 -8.11 2.61 -6.73
N ASN A 467 -8.36 1.45 -7.34
CA ASN A 467 -8.32 0.15 -6.69
C ASN A 467 -7.08 -0.62 -7.15
N THR A 468 -6.14 -0.84 -6.23
CA THR A 468 -4.84 -1.46 -6.52
C THR A 468 -4.96 -2.84 -7.14
N ILE A 469 -5.91 -3.67 -6.69
CA ILE A 469 -6.10 -5.03 -7.20
C ILE A 469 -6.46 -4.98 -8.68
N ILE A 470 -7.43 -4.13 -9.06
CA ILE A 470 -7.82 -3.93 -10.46
C ILE A 470 -6.67 -3.35 -11.27
N ASP A 471 -5.95 -2.36 -10.74
CA ASP A 471 -4.81 -1.75 -11.43
C ASP A 471 -3.74 -2.79 -11.75
N VAL A 472 -3.39 -3.66 -10.79
CA VAL A 472 -2.43 -4.75 -10.98
C VAL A 472 -2.96 -5.78 -11.98
N SER A 473 -4.23 -6.17 -11.90
CA SER A 473 -4.85 -7.10 -12.88
C SER A 473 -4.81 -6.57 -14.31
N LEU A 474 -5.14 -5.29 -14.53
CA LEU A 474 -5.10 -4.67 -15.86
C LEU A 474 -3.67 -4.62 -16.42
N ILE A 475 -2.67 -4.34 -15.57
CA ILE A 475 -1.26 -4.34 -15.97
C ILE A 475 -0.81 -5.77 -16.31
N ASN A 476 -1.21 -6.77 -15.52
CA ASN A 476 -0.91 -8.18 -15.79
C ASN A 476 -1.50 -8.63 -17.13
N TYR A 477 -2.79 -8.35 -17.38
CA TYR A 477 -3.43 -8.69 -18.65
C TYR A 477 -2.81 -7.97 -19.86
N ARG A 478 -2.37 -6.71 -19.68
CA ARG A 478 -1.59 -6.03 -20.73
C ARG A 478 -0.24 -6.71 -20.97
N GLY A 479 0.44 -7.12 -19.90
CA GLY A 479 1.66 -7.91 -19.97
C GLY A 479 1.45 -9.23 -20.73
N ASP A 480 0.34 -9.92 -20.47
CA ASP A 480 -0.02 -11.16 -21.16
C ASP A 480 -0.29 -10.93 -22.66
N LEU A 481 -1.02 -9.89 -23.06
CA LEU A 481 -1.22 -9.56 -24.49
C LEU A 481 0.08 -9.21 -25.20
N LEU A 482 0.97 -8.45 -24.55
CA LEU A 482 2.29 -8.14 -25.08
C LEU A 482 3.14 -9.41 -25.21
N ALA A 483 3.06 -10.31 -24.23
CA ALA A 483 3.76 -11.60 -24.29
C ALA A 483 3.22 -12.48 -25.42
N ILE A 484 1.90 -12.52 -25.62
CA ILE A 484 1.27 -13.22 -26.74
C ILE A 484 1.84 -12.65 -28.05
N ARG A 485 1.90 -11.33 -28.23
CA ARG A 485 2.49 -10.65 -29.41
C ARG A 485 4.02 -10.74 -29.52
N ASP A 486 4.67 -11.54 -28.69
CA ASP A 486 6.12 -11.75 -28.66
C ASP A 486 6.95 -10.48 -28.32
N GLU A 487 6.30 -9.47 -27.73
CA GLU A 487 6.93 -8.22 -27.24
C GLU A 487 7.48 -8.41 -25.81
N TYR A 488 8.33 -9.42 -25.61
CA TYR A 488 8.73 -9.90 -24.27
C TYR A 488 9.38 -8.84 -23.37
N SER A 489 10.15 -7.90 -23.91
CA SER A 489 10.76 -6.83 -23.12
C SER A 489 9.72 -5.84 -22.58
N LEU A 490 8.69 -5.53 -23.37
CA LEU A 490 7.59 -4.67 -22.92
C LEU A 490 6.69 -5.41 -21.92
N ALA A 491 6.42 -6.70 -22.18
CA ALA A 491 5.71 -7.57 -21.24
C ALA A 491 6.43 -7.67 -19.89
N THR A 492 7.76 -7.85 -19.90
CA THR A 492 8.61 -7.87 -18.69
C THR A 492 8.45 -6.58 -17.89
N SER A 493 8.51 -5.42 -18.55
CA SER A 493 8.30 -4.13 -17.90
C SER A 493 6.91 -3.99 -17.27
N MET A 494 5.86 -4.53 -17.90
CA MET A 494 4.51 -4.54 -17.32
C MET A 494 4.46 -5.40 -16.05
N PHE A 495 4.99 -6.62 -16.07
CA PHE A 495 4.98 -7.49 -14.89
C PHE A 495 5.86 -6.98 -13.75
N GLU A 496 7.02 -6.37 -14.04
CA GLU A 496 7.84 -5.69 -13.03
C GLU A 496 7.08 -4.53 -12.38
N ARG A 497 6.34 -3.75 -13.16
CA ARG A 497 5.50 -2.66 -12.66
C ARG A 497 4.33 -3.18 -11.82
N ALA A 498 3.67 -4.25 -12.26
CA ALA A 498 2.62 -4.92 -11.48
C ALA A 498 3.15 -5.41 -10.13
N LEU A 499 4.33 -6.05 -10.13
CA LEU A 499 5.01 -6.52 -8.93
C LEU A 499 5.38 -5.37 -7.99
N ALA A 500 5.94 -4.28 -8.52
CA ALA A 500 6.32 -3.11 -7.73
C ALA A 500 5.10 -2.45 -7.08
N ILE A 501 3.99 -2.31 -7.81
CA ILE A 501 2.73 -1.79 -7.25
C ILE A 501 2.23 -2.71 -6.15
N ASN A 502 2.19 -4.02 -6.36
CA ASN A 502 1.73 -4.98 -5.36
C ASN A 502 2.52 -4.87 -4.04
N GLN A 503 3.85 -4.76 -4.14
CA GLN A 503 4.75 -4.63 -2.98
C GLN A 503 4.57 -3.35 -2.17
N THR A 504 3.94 -2.31 -2.72
CA THR A 504 3.71 -1.06 -1.97
C THR A 504 2.52 -1.14 -1.01
N TYR A 505 1.64 -2.14 -1.13
CA TYR A 505 0.40 -2.22 -0.35
C TYR A 505 0.30 -3.44 0.57
N THR A 506 1.12 -4.46 0.34
CA THR A 506 1.14 -5.67 1.16
C THR A 506 2.57 -6.08 1.43
N ASP A 507 2.86 -6.37 2.71
CA ASP A 507 4.16 -6.91 3.15
C ASP A 507 4.34 -8.37 2.68
N GLU A 508 3.25 -9.07 2.35
CA GLU A 508 3.22 -10.41 1.77
C GLU A 508 2.74 -10.36 0.32
N LEU A 509 3.41 -11.07 -0.60
CA LEU A 509 2.94 -11.16 -1.99
C LEU A 509 1.59 -11.89 -2.02
N ASP A 510 0.56 -11.20 -2.52
CA ASP A 510 -0.76 -11.76 -2.70
C ASP A 510 -0.86 -12.60 -3.99
N LEU A 511 -2.08 -13.01 -4.33
CA LEU A 511 -2.39 -13.72 -5.57
C LEU A 511 -1.81 -13.03 -6.81
N LEU A 512 -1.98 -11.72 -6.94
CA LEU A 512 -1.62 -11.00 -8.17
C LEU A 512 -0.11 -10.78 -8.28
N GLY A 513 0.57 -10.55 -7.15
CA GLY A 513 2.02 -10.49 -7.11
C GLY A 513 2.68 -11.82 -7.48
N THR A 514 2.11 -12.93 -7.02
CA THR A 514 2.61 -14.28 -7.36
C THR A 514 2.46 -14.58 -8.86
N TYR A 515 1.36 -14.16 -9.48
CA TYR A 515 1.17 -14.28 -10.93
C TYR A 515 2.27 -13.54 -11.71
N ALA A 516 2.51 -12.26 -11.40
CA ALA A 516 3.54 -11.46 -12.07
C ALA A 516 4.94 -12.08 -11.93
N VAL A 517 5.27 -12.64 -10.76
CA VAL A 517 6.54 -13.34 -10.52
C VAL A 517 6.69 -14.57 -11.42
N LEU A 518 5.63 -15.39 -11.55
CA LEU A 518 5.66 -16.57 -12.42
C LEU A 518 5.78 -16.18 -13.89
N SER A 519 5.07 -15.13 -14.33
CA SER A 519 5.14 -14.61 -15.69
C SER A 519 6.53 -14.05 -16.02
N LEU A 520 7.20 -13.35 -15.09
CA LEU A 520 8.60 -12.92 -15.24
C LEU A 520 9.54 -14.10 -15.42
N GLY A 521 9.34 -15.19 -14.67
CA GLY A 521 10.12 -16.41 -14.82
C GLY A 521 9.92 -17.08 -16.18
N HIS A 522 8.68 -17.16 -16.64
CA HIS A 522 8.36 -17.67 -17.97
C HIS A 522 9.01 -16.83 -19.08
N LEU A 523 8.84 -15.51 -19.06
CA LEU A 523 9.43 -14.61 -20.04
C LEU A 523 10.96 -14.67 -20.05
N ALA A 524 11.59 -14.78 -18.87
CA ALA A 524 13.04 -14.96 -18.79
C ALA A 524 13.50 -16.25 -19.48
N ASN A 525 12.76 -17.35 -19.34
CA ASN A 525 13.04 -18.60 -20.06
C ASN A 525 12.85 -18.42 -21.58
N MET A 526 11.76 -17.75 -22.00
CA MET A 526 11.49 -17.44 -23.41
C MET A 526 12.56 -16.55 -24.04
N MET A 527 13.29 -15.76 -23.25
CA MET A 527 14.44 -14.95 -23.66
C MET A 527 15.80 -15.67 -23.53
N GLY A 528 15.80 -16.95 -23.12
CA GLY A 528 17.01 -17.78 -22.93
C GLY A 528 17.82 -17.44 -21.67
N ASN A 529 17.28 -16.60 -20.78
CA ASN A 529 17.92 -16.24 -19.51
C ASN A 529 17.53 -17.23 -18.40
N ASN A 530 18.07 -18.44 -18.49
CA ASN A 530 17.74 -19.54 -17.59
C ASN A 530 18.04 -19.21 -16.11
N THR A 531 19.08 -18.42 -15.84
CA THR A 531 19.44 -18.00 -14.48
C THR A 531 18.35 -17.13 -13.85
N ALA A 532 17.87 -16.11 -14.58
CA ALA A 532 16.77 -15.28 -14.11
C ALA A 532 15.45 -16.08 -14.04
N ALA A 533 15.19 -16.94 -15.02
CA ALA A 533 14.02 -17.80 -15.05
C ALA A 533 13.94 -18.68 -13.79
N ARG A 534 15.04 -19.38 -13.44
CA ARG A 534 15.12 -20.22 -12.24
C ARG A 534 14.87 -19.41 -10.97
N HIS A 535 15.51 -18.24 -10.84
CA HIS A 535 15.30 -17.35 -9.69
C HIS A 535 13.82 -16.98 -9.48
N TRP A 536 13.15 -16.54 -10.55
CA TRP A 536 11.75 -16.11 -10.49
C TRP A 536 10.80 -17.27 -10.26
N LEU A 537 10.98 -18.40 -10.96
CA LEU A 537 10.09 -19.56 -10.83
C LEU A 537 10.20 -20.23 -9.46
N GLU A 538 11.41 -20.37 -8.90
CA GLU A 538 11.58 -20.86 -7.53
C GLU A 538 10.90 -19.96 -6.51
N ARG A 539 11.00 -18.63 -6.70
CA ARG A 539 10.30 -17.65 -5.85
C ARG A 539 8.79 -17.80 -6.00
N GLY A 540 8.27 -17.88 -7.22
CA GLY A 540 6.84 -18.01 -7.49
C GLY A 540 6.23 -19.29 -6.93
N LEU A 541 6.91 -20.43 -7.06
CA LEU A 541 6.47 -21.71 -6.49
C LEU A 541 6.48 -21.71 -4.95
N ARG A 542 7.49 -21.10 -4.31
CA ARG A 542 7.49 -20.95 -2.86
C ARG A 542 6.30 -20.12 -2.38
N LEU A 543 5.99 -19.04 -3.10
CA LEU A 543 4.88 -18.15 -2.77
C LEU A 543 3.53 -18.83 -2.97
N SER A 544 3.28 -19.44 -4.14
CA SER A 544 2.02 -20.11 -4.44
C SER A 544 1.68 -21.20 -3.43
N ARG A 545 2.68 -21.97 -2.99
CA ARG A 545 2.55 -22.98 -1.91
C ARG A 545 2.27 -22.35 -0.55
N ALA A 546 2.96 -21.25 -0.21
CA ALA A 546 2.76 -20.55 1.06
C ALA A 546 1.33 -20.00 1.19
N VAL A 547 0.74 -19.50 0.09
CA VAL A 547 -0.64 -19.01 0.05
C VAL A 547 -1.68 -20.10 -0.28
N ASN A 548 -1.24 -21.37 -0.36
CA ASN A 548 -2.07 -22.53 -0.70
C ASN A 548 -2.90 -22.36 -1.99
N ASN A 549 -2.29 -21.76 -3.02
CA ASN A 549 -2.91 -21.58 -4.33
C ASN A 549 -2.46 -22.64 -5.32
N ARG A 550 -3.29 -23.67 -5.47
CA ARG A 550 -3.04 -24.80 -6.39
C ARG A 550 -3.01 -24.41 -7.87
N TYR A 551 -3.76 -23.39 -8.27
CA TYR A 551 -3.77 -22.95 -9.67
C TYR A 551 -2.43 -22.30 -10.05
N GLN A 552 -1.92 -21.41 -9.19
CA GLN A 552 -0.63 -20.77 -9.43
C GLN A 552 0.54 -21.72 -9.22
N GLU A 553 0.42 -22.68 -8.30
CA GLU A 553 1.37 -23.78 -8.17
C GLU A 553 1.45 -24.56 -9.48
N MET A 554 0.31 -24.99 -10.04
CA MET A 554 0.24 -25.69 -11.33
C MET A 554 0.90 -24.88 -12.47
N ILE A 555 0.64 -23.57 -12.56
CA ILE A 555 1.29 -22.71 -13.56
C ILE A 555 2.81 -22.66 -13.34
N GLY A 556 3.26 -22.54 -12.10
CA GLY A 556 4.68 -22.54 -11.76
C GLY A 556 5.38 -23.84 -12.11
N GLU A 557 4.76 -24.99 -11.82
CA GLU A 557 5.26 -26.33 -12.16
C GLU A 557 5.37 -26.51 -13.67
N LYS A 558 4.37 -26.04 -14.43
CA LYS A 558 4.40 -26.02 -15.90
C LYS A 558 5.60 -25.21 -16.41
N TYR A 559 5.78 -23.97 -15.93
CA TYR A 559 6.90 -23.14 -16.38
C TYR A 559 8.25 -23.68 -15.96
N PHE A 560 8.35 -24.31 -14.78
CA PHE A 560 9.57 -24.98 -14.34
C PHE A 560 9.92 -26.17 -15.22
N THR A 561 8.92 -26.90 -15.72
CA THR A 561 9.14 -27.96 -16.71
C THR A 561 9.81 -27.40 -17.97
N LEU A 562 9.28 -26.32 -18.53
CA LEU A 562 9.85 -25.70 -19.73
C LEU A 562 11.28 -25.19 -19.52
N LEU A 563 11.59 -24.69 -18.32
CA LEU A 563 12.96 -24.31 -17.93
C LEU A 563 13.87 -25.55 -17.81
N ALA A 564 13.42 -26.60 -17.15
CA ALA A 564 14.20 -27.83 -16.99
C ALA A 564 14.50 -28.48 -18.35
N LEU A 565 13.56 -28.43 -19.29
CA LEU A 565 13.79 -28.85 -20.68
C LEU A 565 14.85 -27.98 -21.37
N SER A 566 14.81 -26.65 -21.21
CA SER A 566 15.80 -25.74 -21.80
C SER A 566 17.22 -25.94 -21.23
N GLU A 567 17.32 -26.40 -19.98
CA GLU A 567 18.57 -26.79 -19.32
C GLU A 567 18.97 -28.26 -19.57
N SER A 568 18.16 -29.03 -20.30
CA SER A 568 18.34 -30.47 -20.53
C SER A 568 18.36 -31.32 -19.24
N ASN A 569 17.70 -30.84 -18.17
CA ASN A 569 17.51 -31.59 -16.93
C ASN A 569 16.21 -32.40 -16.98
N LEU A 570 16.26 -33.52 -17.72
CA LEU A 570 15.08 -34.31 -18.08
C LEU A 570 14.34 -34.91 -16.87
N THR A 571 15.07 -35.32 -15.82
CA THR A 571 14.47 -35.85 -14.60
C THR A 571 13.67 -34.78 -13.83
N GLU A 572 14.22 -33.56 -13.75
CA GLU A 572 13.52 -32.42 -13.14
C GLU A 572 12.29 -32.04 -13.99
N ALA A 573 12.42 -32.05 -15.33
CA ALA A 573 11.32 -31.77 -16.25
C ALA A 573 10.14 -32.74 -16.07
N GLU A 574 10.38 -34.05 -16.09
CA GLU A 574 9.32 -35.05 -15.90
C GLU A 574 8.61 -34.89 -14.55
N THR A 575 9.38 -34.69 -13.47
CA THR A 575 8.83 -34.54 -12.11
C THR A 575 7.88 -33.34 -11.99
N HIS A 576 8.29 -32.19 -12.56
CA HIS A 576 7.47 -30.99 -12.58
C HIS A 576 6.25 -31.15 -13.50
N ALA A 577 6.40 -31.81 -14.65
CA ALA A 577 5.32 -32.04 -15.59
C ALA A 577 4.20 -32.92 -15.00
N GLU A 578 4.56 -34.01 -14.33
CA GLU A 578 3.63 -34.89 -13.63
C GLU A 578 2.88 -34.14 -12.52
N THR A 579 3.61 -33.29 -11.78
CA THR A 579 3.03 -32.47 -10.71
C THR A 579 2.04 -31.45 -11.27
N ALA A 580 2.39 -30.76 -12.36
CA ALA A 580 1.51 -29.81 -13.04
C ALA A 580 0.23 -30.49 -13.54
N LEU A 581 0.35 -31.65 -14.22
CA LEU A 581 -0.79 -32.40 -14.73
C LEU A 581 -1.73 -32.87 -13.62
N ARG A 582 -1.18 -33.44 -12.54
CA ARG A 582 -1.97 -33.85 -11.36
C ARG A 582 -2.75 -32.66 -10.78
N LEU A 583 -2.10 -31.51 -10.59
CA LEU A 583 -2.77 -30.32 -10.06
C LEU A 583 -3.85 -29.78 -11.00
N ALA A 584 -3.66 -29.87 -12.33
CA ALA A 584 -4.67 -29.48 -13.31
C ALA A 584 -5.90 -30.41 -13.25
N GLN A 585 -5.69 -31.72 -13.15
CA GLN A 585 -6.75 -32.73 -13.03
C GLN A 585 -7.54 -32.59 -11.72
N GLU A 586 -6.88 -32.34 -10.60
CA GLU A 586 -7.53 -32.08 -9.31
C GLU A 586 -8.48 -30.87 -9.37
N GLN A 587 -8.13 -29.86 -10.15
CA GLN A 587 -8.91 -28.64 -10.32
C GLN A 587 -10.03 -28.78 -11.36
N LYS A 588 -10.04 -29.85 -12.16
CA LYS A 588 -11.03 -30.11 -13.23
C LYS A 588 -11.10 -28.98 -14.26
N VAL A 589 -9.96 -28.39 -14.59
CA VAL A 589 -9.86 -27.33 -15.61
C VAL A 589 -9.34 -27.94 -16.90
N ASN A 590 -10.24 -28.26 -17.83
CA ASN A 590 -9.92 -28.99 -19.07
C ASN A 590 -8.81 -28.32 -19.91
N ASN A 591 -8.79 -26.98 -19.97
CA ASN A 591 -7.75 -26.26 -20.70
C ASN A 591 -6.36 -26.41 -20.05
N ALA A 592 -6.29 -26.30 -18.72
CA ALA A 592 -5.05 -26.51 -17.99
C ALA A 592 -4.56 -27.96 -18.11
N GLU A 593 -5.48 -28.92 -18.10
CA GLU A 593 -5.16 -30.33 -18.30
C GLU A 593 -4.55 -30.55 -19.69
N ALA A 594 -5.18 -30.06 -20.76
CA ALA A 594 -4.67 -30.21 -22.13
C ALA A 594 -3.23 -29.64 -22.30
N ILE A 595 -2.98 -28.46 -21.72
CA ILE A 595 -1.66 -27.81 -21.74
C ILE A 595 -0.64 -28.62 -20.93
N CYS A 596 -0.97 -29.05 -19.71
CA CYS A 596 -0.04 -29.81 -18.87
C CYS A 596 0.27 -31.20 -19.47
N THR A 597 -0.72 -31.85 -20.09
CA THR A 597 -0.53 -33.11 -20.82
C THR A 597 0.44 -32.92 -21.99
N THR A 598 0.35 -31.80 -22.72
CA THR A 598 1.29 -31.47 -23.81
C THR A 598 2.72 -31.31 -23.29
N VAL A 599 2.89 -30.60 -22.19
CA VAL A 599 4.20 -30.35 -21.56
C VAL A 599 4.82 -31.65 -21.00
N LEU A 600 4.01 -32.56 -20.45
CA LEU A 600 4.47 -33.90 -20.06
C LEU A 600 4.89 -34.73 -21.28
N GLY A 601 4.11 -34.70 -22.36
CA GLY A 601 4.48 -35.34 -23.62
C GLY A 601 5.82 -34.87 -24.15
N ARG A 602 6.11 -33.57 -24.06
CA ARG A 602 7.44 -32.99 -24.41
C ARG A 602 8.56 -33.51 -23.52
N ALA A 603 8.34 -33.59 -22.21
CA ALA A 603 9.36 -34.11 -21.29
C ALA A 603 9.69 -35.59 -21.57
N LEU A 604 8.66 -36.42 -21.76
CA LEU A 604 8.82 -37.83 -22.12
C LEU A 604 9.50 -38.01 -23.48
N GLU A 605 9.18 -37.16 -24.45
CA GLU A 605 9.80 -37.18 -25.78
C GLU A 605 11.31 -36.94 -25.69
N GLU A 606 11.75 -35.88 -25.00
CA GLU A 606 13.18 -35.55 -24.84
C GLU A 606 13.93 -36.61 -24.01
N SER A 607 13.25 -37.28 -23.08
CA SER A 607 13.77 -38.45 -22.34
C SER A 607 13.85 -39.73 -23.18
N GLY A 608 13.35 -39.74 -24.42
CA GLY A 608 13.34 -40.90 -25.30
C GLY A 608 12.23 -41.91 -25.02
N GLN A 609 11.26 -41.58 -24.16
CA GLN A 609 10.09 -42.41 -23.82
C GLN A 609 8.97 -42.23 -24.87
N LEU A 610 9.29 -42.54 -26.13
CA LEU A 610 8.49 -42.12 -27.30
C LEU A 610 7.06 -42.70 -27.33
N ASP A 611 6.85 -43.93 -26.82
CA ASP A 611 5.51 -44.53 -26.77
C ASP A 611 4.60 -43.80 -25.79
N GLU A 612 5.11 -43.47 -24.60
CA GLU A 612 4.37 -42.74 -23.58
C GLU A 612 4.13 -41.29 -24.02
N ALA A 613 5.13 -40.64 -24.62
CA ALA A 613 4.99 -39.31 -25.20
C ALA A 613 3.89 -39.25 -26.28
N CYS A 614 3.82 -40.26 -27.15
CA CYS A 614 2.78 -40.36 -28.18
C CYS A 614 1.38 -40.41 -27.55
N VAL A 615 1.18 -41.21 -26.51
CA VAL A 615 -0.08 -41.30 -25.77
C VAL A 615 -0.46 -39.94 -25.16
N GLN A 616 0.49 -39.23 -24.55
CA GLN A 616 0.21 -37.91 -23.99
C GLN A 616 -0.19 -36.89 -25.07
N PHE A 617 0.50 -36.85 -26.21
CA PHE A 617 0.15 -35.94 -27.30
C PHE A 617 -1.23 -36.24 -27.91
N GLU A 618 -1.58 -37.51 -28.11
CA GLU A 618 -2.92 -37.91 -28.58
C GLU A 618 -4.01 -37.52 -27.58
N GLN A 619 -3.77 -37.72 -26.28
CA GLN A 619 -4.69 -37.30 -25.23
C GLN A 619 -4.85 -35.78 -25.21
N ALA A 620 -3.76 -35.02 -25.30
CA ALA A 620 -3.81 -33.56 -25.37
C ALA A 620 -4.60 -33.08 -26.60
N GLN A 621 -4.39 -33.69 -27.78
CA GLN A 621 -5.14 -33.38 -29.00
C GLN A 621 -6.64 -33.64 -28.80
N SER A 622 -7.02 -34.76 -28.18
CA SER A 622 -8.42 -35.08 -27.89
C SER A 622 -9.06 -34.06 -26.92
N LEU A 623 -8.32 -33.61 -25.90
CA LEU A 623 -8.78 -32.57 -24.99
C LEU A 623 -8.98 -31.23 -25.72
N PHE A 624 -8.00 -30.80 -26.53
CA PHE A 624 -8.09 -29.56 -27.31
C PHE A 624 -9.21 -29.59 -28.36
N ALA A 625 -9.57 -30.76 -28.90
CA ALA A 625 -10.67 -30.87 -29.86
C ALA A 625 -12.03 -30.42 -29.27
N SER A 626 -12.18 -30.50 -27.95
CA SER A 626 -13.37 -30.05 -27.23
C SER A 626 -13.33 -28.58 -26.78
N LEU A 627 -12.19 -27.89 -26.98
CA LEU A 627 -11.95 -26.54 -26.46
C LEU A 627 -12.06 -25.46 -27.56
N PRO A 628 -12.42 -24.21 -27.20
CA PRO A 628 -12.43 -23.08 -28.14
C PRO A 628 -11.03 -22.73 -28.68
N ARG A 629 -9.97 -22.89 -27.86
CA ARG A 629 -8.57 -22.60 -28.23
C ARG A 629 -7.94 -23.71 -29.07
N ARG A 630 -8.18 -23.70 -30.38
CA ARG A 630 -7.59 -24.70 -31.29
C ARG A 630 -6.10 -24.50 -31.59
N TYR A 631 -5.52 -23.31 -31.34
CA TYR A 631 -4.12 -23.04 -31.69
C TYR A 631 -3.12 -23.78 -30.79
N PHE A 632 -3.42 -24.04 -29.52
CA PHE A 632 -2.55 -24.84 -28.65
C PHE A 632 -2.46 -26.31 -29.09
N ALA A 633 -3.43 -26.81 -29.89
CA ALA A 633 -3.37 -28.15 -30.46
C ALA A 633 -2.19 -28.32 -31.44
N VAL A 634 -1.56 -27.23 -31.88
CA VAL A 634 -0.40 -27.27 -32.78
C VAL A 634 0.81 -27.95 -32.12
N GLU A 635 1.03 -27.74 -30.82
CA GLU A 635 2.20 -28.30 -30.10
C GLU A 635 2.18 -29.83 -29.99
N PRO A 636 1.07 -30.49 -29.56
CA PRO A 636 1.01 -31.94 -29.53
C PRO A 636 1.08 -32.54 -30.94
N VAL A 637 0.49 -31.90 -31.96
CA VAL A 637 0.60 -32.37 -33.36
C VAL A 637 2.04 -32.28 -33.87
N ALA A 638 2.76 -31.20 -33.54
CA ALA A 638 4.18 -31.09 -33.86
C ALA A 638 5.02 -32.17 -33.14
N GLY A 639 4.66 -32.54 -31.90
CA GLY A 639 5.25 -33.69 -31.18
C GLY A 639 5.03 -35.01 -31.88
N LEU A 640 3.79 -35.29 -32.33
CA LEU A 640 3.49 -36.49 -33.13
C LEU A 640 4.28 -36.52 -34.45
N ALA A 641 4.45 -35.37 -35.11
CA ALA A 641 5.28 -35.27 -36.31
C ALA A 641 6.74 -35.66 -36.05
N ARG A 642 7.33 -35.19 -34.94
CA ARG A 642 8.71 -35.54 -34.53
C ARG A 642 8.85 -37.02 -34.20
N ILE A 643 7.92 -37.58 -33.43
CA ILE A 643 7.93 -39.01 -33.07
C ILE A 643 7.79 -39.88 -34.34
N ALA A 644 6.87 -39.55 -35.25
CA ALA A 644 6.70 -40.26 -36.51
C ALA A 644 7.97 -40.22 -37.38
N LEU A 645 8.64 -39.05 -37.44
CA LEU A 645 9.91 -38.89 -38.15
C LEU A 645 11.01 -39.79 -37.56
N VAL A 646 11.15 -39.82 -36.23
CA VAL A 646 12.15 -40.68 -35.55
C VAL A 646 11.88 -42.17 -35.80
N ARG A 647 10.61 -42.56 -35.90
CA ARG A 647 10.19 -43.95 -36.23
C ARG A 647 10.34 -44.30 -37.71
N GLY A 648 10.65 -43.33 -38.56
CA GLY A 648 10.74 -43.52 -40.01
C GLY A 648 9.39 -43.58 -40.73
N ASP A 649 8.28 -43.26 -40.05
CA ASP A 649 6.98 -43.08 -40.70
C ASP A 649 6.89 -41.71 -41.36
N LEU A 650 7.53 -41.60 -42.53
CA LEU A 650 7.59 -40.35 -43.29
C LEU A 650 6.20 -39.89 -43.77
N THR A 651 5.26 -40.82 -43.98
CA THR A 651 3.90 -40.48 -44.45
C THR A 651 3.10 -39.84 -43.32
N GLY A 652 3.11 -40.46 -42.13
CA GLY A 652 2.48 -39.90 -40.94
C GLY A 652 3.13 -38.58 -40.50
N ALA A 653 4.46 -38.52 -40.51
CA ALA A 653 5.20 -37.31 -40.17
C ALA A 653 4.82 -36.13 -41.07
N LEU A 654 4.72 -36.36 -42.40
CA LEU A 654 4.31 -35.34 -43.36
C LEU A 654 2.86 -34.90 -43.15
N ALA A 655 1.94 -35.82 -42.85
CA ALA A 655 0.54 -35.48 -42.59
C ALA A 655 0.40 -34.55 -41.37
N TYR A 656 1.09 -34.87 -40.27
CA TYR A 656 1.11 -34.00 -39.08
C TYR A 656 1.80 -32.65 -39.36
N ALA A 657 2.89 -32.64 -40.11
CA ALA A 657 3.58 -31.40 -40.47
C ALA A 657 2.71 -30.47 -41.35
N GLU A 658 1.91 -31.02 -42.26
CA GLU A 658 0.94 -30.24 -43.06
C GLU A 658 -0.16 -29.62 -42.21
N GLU A 659 -0.65 -30.35 -41.21
CA GLU A 659 -1.61 -29.82 -40.24
C GLU A 659 -1.01 -28.62 -39.50
N VAL A 660 0.19 -28.78 -38.93
CA VAL A 660 0.93 -27.69 -38.25
C VAL A 660 1.15 -26.49 -39.17
N LEU A 661 1.60 -26.70 -40.42
CA LEU A 661 1.82 -25.62 -41.38
C LEU A 661 0.53 -24.91 -41.78
N THR A 662 -0.59 -25.64 -41.89
CA THR A 662 -1.89 -25.04 -42.18
C THR A 662 -2.29 -24.06 -41.07
N PHE A 663 -2.02 -24.39 -39.81
CA PHE A 663 -2.23 -23.47 -38.69
C PHE A 663 -1.26 -22.28 -38.72
N LEU A 664 0.04 -22.52 -38.89
CA LEU A 664 1.08 -21.49 -38.77
C LEU A 664 1.20 -20.54 -39.98
N ASN A 665 0.69 -20.94 -41.15
CA ASN A 665 0.61 -20.09 -42.36
C ASN A 665 -0.60 -19.16 -42.36
N HIS A 666 -1.64 -19.49 -41.59
CA HIS A 666 -2.91 -18.74 -41.57
C HIS A 666 -3.21 -18.04 -40.24
N GLY A 667 -2.42 -18.29 -39.19
CA GLY A 667 -2.53 -17.67 -37.88
C GLY A 667 -1.17 -17.17 -37.34
N PRO A 668 -1.19 -16.29 -36.34
CA PRO A 668 0.04 -15.82 -35.69
C PRO A 668 0.68 -16.96 -34.86
N CYS A 669 2.02 -16.95 -34.72
CA CYS A 669 2.76 -17.87 -33.84
C CYS A 669 2.61 -17.55 -32.34
N THR A 670 1.82 -16.53 -32.04
CA THR A 670 1.70 -15.82 -30.77
C THR A 670 1.02 -16.70 -29.73
N GLY A 671 1.65 -16.84 -28.55
CA GLY A 671 1.07 -17.56 -27.40
C GLY A 671 1.33 -19.07 -27.34
N LEU A 672 2.09 -19.66 -28.27
CA LEU A 672 2.62 -21.03 -28.12
C LEU A 672 3.78 -21.05 -27.11
N ASN A 673 3.96 -22.17 -26.39
CA ASN A 673 5.10 -22.34 -25.48
C ASN A 673 6.41 -22.49 -26.28
N GLU A 674 6.39 -23.23 -27.40
CA GLU A 674 7.58 -23.47 -28.24
C GLU A 674 7.28 -23.32 -29.76
N PRO A 675 6.89 -22.12 -30.26
CA PRO A 675 6.47 -21.92 -31.65
C PRO A 675 7.56 -22.28 -32.67
N PHE A 676 8.81 -21.91 -32.39
CA PHE A 676 9.94 -22.18 -33.28
C PHE A 676 10.34 -23.65 -33.32
N LEU A 677 10.03 -24.42 -32.27
CA LEU A 677 10.20 -25.86 -32.29
C LEU A 677 9.21 -26.52 -33.23
N ALA A 678 7.95 -26.08 -33.24
CA ALA A 678 6.96 -26.58 -34.19
C ALA A 678 7.40 -26.31 -35.65
N LEU A 679 7.90 -25.10 -35.93
CA LEU A 679 8.47 -24.76 -37.24
C LEU A 679 9.71 -25.59 -37.59
N ALA A 680 10.65 -25.77 -36.66
CA ALA A 680 11.82 -26.62 -36.86
C ALA A 680 11.43 -28.08 -37.17
N SER A 681 10.41 -28.59 -36.49
CA SER A 681 9.85 -29.92 -36.72
C SER A 681 9.33 -30.08 -38.15
N CYS A 682 8.56 -29.11 -38.64
CA CYS A 682 8.08 -29.09 -40.03
C CYS A 682 9.23 -29.05 -41.03
N VAL A 683 10.26 -28.22 -40.80
CA VAL A 683 11.44 -28.16 -41.68
C VAL A 683 12.14 -29.52 -41.77
N ARG A 684 12.34 -30.21 -40.65
CA ARG A 684 12.98 -31.54 -40.62
C ARG A 684 12.18 -32.59 -41.39
N VAL A 685 10.87 -32.61 -41.19
CA VAL A 685 9.98 -33.53 -41.91
C VAL A 685 10.05 -33.29 -43.41
N LEU A 686 9.93 -32.03 -43.85
CA LEU A 686 10.01 -31.65 -45.27
C LEU A 686 11.38 -31.99 -45.88
N GLN A 687 12.48 -31.78 -45.15
CA GLN A 687 13.83 -32.19 -45.58
C GLN A 687 13.94 -33.71 -45.73
N ALA A 688 13.38 -34.48 -44.78
CA ALA A 688 13.44 -35.94 -44.82
C ALA A 688 12.69 -36.54 -46.02
N VAL A 689 11.60 -35.90 -46.47
CA VAL A 689 10.88 -36.29 -47.69
C VAL A 689 11.40 -35.60 -48.96
N SER A 690 12.48 -34.80 -48.86
CA SER A 690 13.06 -34.02 -49.96
C SER A 690 12.06 -33.06 -50.64
N ASP A 691 11.16 -32.47 -49.86
CA ASP A 691 10.20 -31.48 -50.34
C ASP A 691 10.86 -30.09 -50.44
N GLY A 692 10.77 -29.46 -51.62
CA GLY A 692 11.37 -28.15 -51.89
C GLY A 692 10.84 -27.02 -51.00
N ARG A 693 9.64 -27.17 -50.41
CA ARG A 693 9.07 -26.20 -49.46
C ARG A 693 9.89 -26.04 -48.18
N ALA A 694 10.76 -27.01 -47.85
CA ALA A 694 11.62 -26.94 -46.67
C ALA A 694 12.42 -25.63 -46.60
N VAL A 695 12.90 -25.13 -47.74
CA VAL A 695 13.67 -23.89 -47.82
C VAL A 695 12.81 -22.66 -47.53
N ASP A 696 11.57 -22.64 -48.02
CA ASP A 696 10.66 -21.52 -47.82
C ASP A 696 10.15 -21.46 -46.37
N VAL A 697 9.82 -22.62 -45.78
CA VAL A 697 9.45 -22.70 -44.36
C VAL A 697 10.64 -22.31 -43.46
N LEU A 698 11.85 -22.76 -43.77
CA LEU A 698 13.05 -22.38 -43.02
C LEU A 698 13.33 -20.87 -43.14
N ARG A 699 13.17 -20.27 -44.33
CA ARG A 699 13.31 -18.82 -44.54
C ARG A 699 12.28 -18.05 -43.72
N MET A 700 11.03 -18.50 -43.72
CA MET A 700 9.96 -17.91 -42.92
C MET A 700 10.30 -17.98 -41.42
N ALA A 701 10.70 -19.15 -40.92
CA ALA A 701 11.05 -19.36 -39.53
C ALA A 701 12.23 -18.49 -39.09
N HIS A 702 13.31 -18.44 -39.87
CA HIS A 702 14.47 -17.59 -39.59
C HIS A 702 14.13 -16.09 -39.63
N THR A 703 13.31 -15.66 -40.60
CA THR A 703 12.89 -14.25 -40.69
C THR A 703 12.11 -13.83 -39.46
N ARG A 704 11.12 -14.64 -39.04
CA ARG A 704 10.33 -14.39 -37.82
C ARG A 704 11.21 -14.39 -36.56
N LEU A 705 12.12 -15.36 -36.45
CA LEU A 705 13.04 -15.46 -35.31
C LEU A 705 13.88 -14.18 -35.14
N HIS A 706 14.42 -13.66 -36.24
CA HIS A 706 15.22 -12.44 -36.23
C HIS A 706 14.39 -11.16 -36.06
N GLU A 707 13.18 -11.12 -36.60
CA GLU A 707 12.22 -10.05 -36.34
C GLU A 707 11.94 -9.95 -34.84
N TYR A 708 11.69 -11.08 -34.16
CA TYR A 708 11.45 -11.11 -32.72
C TYR A 708 12.70 -10.73 -31.92
N ALA A 709 13.87 -11.25 -32.29
CA ALA A 709 15.13 -10.87 -31.69
C ALA A 709 15.41 -9.35 -31.80
N SER A 710 14.92 -8.69 -32.86
CA SER A 710 15.10 -7.25 -33.04
C SER A 710 14.32 -6.40 -32.02
N HIS A 711 13.22 -6.93 -31.47
CA HIS A 711 12.41 -6.28 -30.43
C HIS A 711 13.06 -6.36 -29.04
N ILE A 712 14.08 -7.21 -28.85
CA ILE A 712 14.84 -7.29 -27.60
C ILE A 712 15.94 -6.21 -27.66
N PRO A 713 15.88 -5.11 -26.88
CA PRO A 713 16.82 -4.00 -27.00
C PRO A 713 18.22 -4.36 -26.47
N GLU A 714 18.27 -5.20 -25.43
CA GLU A 714 19.49 -5.61 -24.73
C GLU A 714 20.30 -6.60 -25.58
N GLY A 715 21.53 -6.23 -25.93
CA GLY A 715 22.36 -7.02 -26.84
C GLY A 715 22.71 -8.41 -26.30
N GLU A 716 22.94 -8.54 -24.99
CA GLU A 716 23.24 -9.83 -24.35
C GLU A 716 22.01 -10.75 -24.32
N LEU A 717 20.83 -10.23 -23.96
CA LEU A 717 19.58 -11.01 -24.02
C LEU A 717 19.22 -11.42 -25.44
N ARG A 718 19.47 -10.55 -26.43
CA ARG A 718 19.27 -10.91 -27.85
C ARG A 718 20.17 -12.07 -28.27
N GLN A 719 21.44 -12.07 -27.86
CA GLN A 719 22.35 -13.18 -28.12
C GLN A 719 21.91 -14.46 -27.40
N SER A 720 21.46 -14.33 -26.14
CA SER A 720 20.89 -15.43 -25.37
C SER A 720 19.64 -16.01 -26.05
N TYR A 721 18.72 -15.19 -26.54
CA TYR A 721 17.52 -15.62 -27.23
C TYR A 721 17.83 -16.47 -28.48
N LEU A 722 18.80 -16.04 -29.30
CA LEU A 722 19.21 -16.77 -30.50
C LEU A 722 20.09 -17.99 -30.19
N GLY A 723 20.89 -17.92 -29.12
CA GLY A 723 21.98 -18.86 -28.86
C GLY A 723 21.75 -19.87 -27.73
N ASN A 724 20.85 -19.62 -26.78
CA ASN A 724 20.62 -20.50 -25.63
C ASN A 724 19.40 -21.41 -25.81
N ILE A 725 18.44 -21.01 -26.64
CA ILE A 725 17.22 -21.80 -26.88
C ILE A 725 17.50 -22.84 -27.98
N ALA A 726 17.23 -24.12 -27.67
CA ALA A 726 17.60 -25.24 -28.54
C ALA A 726 16.99 -25.15 -29.95
N ALA A 727 15.68 -24.88 -30.04
CA ALA A 727 14.99 -24.73 -31.31
C ALA A 727 15.52 -23.55 -32.14
N HIS A 728 15.89 -22.43 -31.50
CA HIS A 728 16.44 -21.26 -32.20
C HIS A 728 17.82 -21.57 -32.75
N ARG A 729 18.69 -22.18 -31.94
CA ARG A 729 20.00 -22.68 -32.40
C ARG A 729 19.87 -23.67 -33.55
N GLU A 730 18.87 -24.54 -33.50
CA GLU A 730 18.63 -25.52 -34.55
C GLU A 730 18.23 -24.84 -35.86
N LEU A 731 17.30 -23.89 -35.83
CA LEU A 731 16.91 -23.10 -37.00
C LEU A 731 18.08 -22.28 -37.56
N GLU A 732 18.87 -21.65 -36.68
CA GLU A 732 20.11 -20.95 -37.06
C GLU A 732 21.11 -21.91 -37.70
N ALA A 733 21.31 -23.11 -37.15
CA ALA A 733 22.21 -24.09 -37.73
C ALA A 733 21.71 -24.61 -39.08
N MET A 734 20.40 -24.87 -39.25
CA MET A 734 19.81 -25.24 -40.53
C MET A 734 19.97 -24.12 -41.57
N TRP A 735 19.76 -22.87 -41.16
CA TRP A 735 19.93 -21.70 -42.01
C TRP A 735 21.39 -21.48 -42.37
N GLN A 736 22.31 -21.59 -41.40
CA GLN A 736 23.74 -21.51 -41.63
C GLN A 736 24.25 -22.65 -42.52
N ASN A 737 23.74 -23.88 -42.39
CA ASN A 737 24.09 -24.96 -43.30
C ASN A 737 23.58 -24.71 -44.73
N ASN A 738 22.43 -24.04 -44.86
CA ASN A 738 21.93 -23.55 -46.14
C ASN A 738 22.80 -22.39 -46.69
N LEU A 739 23.32 -21.53 -45.80
CA LEU A 739 24.25 -20.44 -46.09
C LEU A 739 25.73 -20.86 -46.14
N ALA A 740 26.13 -22.07 -45.73
CA ALA A 740 27.54 -22.49 -45.65
C ALA A 740 28.10 -22.88 -47.03
N ASN A 741 27.32 -22.64 -48.09
CA ASN A 741 27.77 -22.24 -49.41
C ASN A 741 27.29 -20.78 -49.67
N PRO A 742 27.79 -19.71 -49.00
CA PRO A 742 29.12 -19.11 -49.22
C PRO A 742 29.80 -18.40 -47.99
N THR A 743 31.14 -18.56 -47.91
CA THR A 743 32.25 -17.82 -47.25
C THR A 743 32.10 -16.49 -46.44
N ALA A 744 32.66 -16.52 -45.20
CA ALA A 744 33.48 -15.54 -44.40
C ALA A 744 32.86 -14.26 -43.75
N ALA A 745 33.33 -13.65 -42.64
CA ALA A 745 34.00 -13.98 -41.34
C ALA A 745 34.45 -12.64 -40.64
N LEU A 746 34.58 -12.62 -39.29
CA LEU A 746 35.41 -11.74 -38.38
C LEU A 746 34.85 -10.32 -37.99
N VAL A 747 35.02 -9.66 -36.81
CA VAL A 747 35.82 -9.76 -35.54
C VAL A 747 35.35 -8.70 -34.48
N ALA A 748 35.64 -8.90 -33.17
CA ALA A 748 35.35 -8.07 -31.95
C ALA A 748 36.57 -7.17 -31.49
N PRO A 749 36.80 -6.76 -30.20
CA PRO A 749 36.16 -5.89 -29.15
C PRO A 749 37.15 -4.72 -28.67
N PRO A 750 37.42 -4.35 -27.37
CA PRO A 750 36.68 -3.70 -26.22
C PRO A 750 37.32 -2.41 -25.54
N SER A 751 36.57 -1.73 -24.63
CA SER A 751 36.80 -0.94 -23.34
C SER A 751 38.09 -0.07 -23.07
N PRO A 752 38.39 0.65 -21.91
CA PRO A 752 37.76 0.82 -20.56
C PRO A 752 37.98 2.15 -19.70
N LEU A 753 37.39 2.23 -18.47
CA LEU A 753 37.91 2.70 -17.11
C LEU A 753 37.90 4.20 -16.56
N PRO A 754 38.06 4.49 -15.20
CA PRO A 754 37.27 5.41 -14.33
C PRO A 754 38.08 6.37 -13.38
N SER A 755 37.44 7.04 -12.39
CA SER A 755 38.04 7.59 -11.11
C SER A 755 36.97 8.28 -10.18
N LYS A 756 37.14 8.69 -8.90
CA LYS A 756 37.70 8.19 -7.61
C LYS A 756 37.45 9.26 -6.49
N GLN A 757 36.84 8.93 -5.32
CA GLN A 757 37.01 9.44 -3.90
C GLN A 757 36.88 10.98 -3.56
N ALA A 758 36.61 11.53 -2.35
CA ALA A 758 36.66 11.14 -0.92
C ALA A 758 35.80 12.06 0.02
N SER A 759 35.81 11.78 1.34
CA SER A 759 34.97 12.25 2.47
C SER A 759 35.61 13.31 3.41
N VAL A 760 34.80 13.98 4.28
CA VAL A 760 35.24 14.86 5.40
C VAL A 760 34.39 14.64 6.68
N VAL A 761 35.06 14.65 7.84
CA VAL A 761 34.56 14.39 9.21
C VAL A 761 33.94 15.65 9.86
N ALA A 762 32.87 15.47 10.66
CA ALA A 762 32.08 16.54 11.28
C ALA A 762 32.27 16.67 12.82
N PRO A 763 31.88 17.80 13.45
CA PRO A 763 32.17 18.11 14.86
C PRO A 763 31.27 17.41 15.88
N ARG A 764 31.71 17.41 17.15
CA ARG A 764 31.12 16.71 18.30
C ARG A 764 29.84 17.40 18.82
N HIS A 765 28.77 16.61 18.93
CA HIS A 765 27.37 16.91 19.26
C HIS A 765 26.59 17.70 18.21
N LYS A 766 26.10 16.94 17.21
CA LYS A 766 25.24 17.41 16.13
C LYS A 766 23.78 17.37 16.59
N LEU A 767 23.05 18.49 16.51
CA LEU A 767 21.57 18.41 16.54
C LEU A 767 21.12 17.70 15.26
N TRP A 768 20.56 16.51 15.44
CA TRP A 768 20.11 15.69 14.33
C TRP A 768 18.80 16.23 13.76
N GLY A 769 18.67 16.26 12.43
CA GLY A 769 17.40 16.57 11.73
C GLY A 769 16.98 18.04 11.72
N ARG A 770 17.81 18.96 12.22
CA ARG A 770 17.48 20.40 12.36
C ARG A 770 18.14 21.30 11.32
N SER A 771 18.75 20.74 10.27
CA SER A 771 19.50 21.52 9.28
C SER A 771 18.65 22.58 8.57
N ALA A 772 17.37 22.28 8.29
CA ALA A 772 16.43 23.22 7.68
C ALA A 772 16.06 24.36 8.64
N ASP A 773 15.69 24.03 9.88
CA ASP A 773 15.41 25.01 10.95
C ASP A 773 16.63 25.92 11.17
N ILE A 774 17.83 25.34 11.19
CA ILE A 774 19.08 26.07 11.37
C ILE A 774 19.34 27.02 10.19
N ALA A 775 19.17 26.56 8.96
CA ALA A 775 19.34 27.40 7.76
C ALA A 775 18.32 28.55 7.73
N GLN A 776 17.05 28.27 8.08
CA GLN A 776 15.98 29.26 8.15
C GLN A 776 16.27 30.32 9.21
N LEU A 777 16.65 29.91 10.43
CA LEU A 777 16.96 30.82 11.53
C LEU A 777 18.22 31.66 11.26
N THR A 778 19.26 31.05 10.70
CA THR A 778 20.49 31.76 10.29
C THR A 778 20.18 32.82 9.22
N SER A 779 19.30 32.50 8.27
CA SER A 779 18.85 33.44 7.24
C SER A 779 18.04 34.59 7.82
N LEU A 780 17.06 34.30 8.69
CA LEU A 780 16.22 35.33 9.32
C LEU A 780 17.03 36.28 10.21
N LEU A 781 17.93 35.74 11.04
CA LEU A 781 18.78 36.54 11.93
C LEU A 781 19.86 37.36 11.19
N GLY A 782 20.14 37.04 9.91
CA GLY A 782 21.06 37.78 9.06
C GLY A 782 20.44 38.96 8.31
N ARG A 783 19.12 39.17 8.41
CA ARG A 783 18.42 40.24 7.70
C ARG A 783 18.32 41.51 8.54
N ALA A 784 18.65 42.65 7.93
CA ALA A 784 18.57 43.98 8.59
C ALA A 784 17.13 44.40 8.99
N ASP A 785 16.09 43.77 8.41
CA ASP A 785 14.68 44.03 8.74
C ASP A 785 14.11 43.12 9.85
N CYS A 786 14.93 42.22 10.42
CA CYS A 786 14.51 41.26 11.44
C CYS A 786 15.09 41.61 12.82
N GLN A 787 14.26 42.17 13.69
CA GLN A 787 14.68 42.62 15.03
C GLN A 787 14.57 41.50 16.08
N LEU A 788 13.53 40.68 16.00
CA LEU A 788 13.24 39.60 16.95
C LEU A 788 12.76 38.33 16.23
N VAL A 789 13.40 37.21 16.54
CA VAL A 789 12.93 35.87 16.16
C VAL A 789 12.49 35.13 17.42
N THR A 790 11.27 34.59 17.43
CA THR A 790 10.74 33.81 18.57
C THR A 790 10.55 32.36 18.15
N LEU A 791 11.26 31.43 18.81
CA LEU A 791 11.05 29.99 18.68
C LEU A 791 9.85 29.57 19.55
N ILE A 792 8.78 29.09 18.92
CA ILE A 792 7.61 28.50 19.59
C ILE A 792 7.52 27.01 19.32
N GLY A 793 6.67 26.27 20.05
CA GLY A 793 6.46 24.84 19.83
C GLY A 793 6.17 24.08 21.13
N PRO A 794 5.77 22.80 21.05
CA PRO A 794 5.34 22.01 22.20
C PRO A 794 6.39 21.96 23.33
N PRO A 795 5.97 21.78 24.59
CA PRO A 795 6.90 21.53 25.67
C PRO A 795 7.78 20.29 25.39
N GLY A 796 9.08 20.33 25.73
CA GLY A 796 10.01 19.23 25.49
C GLY A 796 10.57 19.09 24.05
N VAL A 797 10.18 19.96 23.11
CA VAL A 797 10.58 19.87 21.68
C VAL A 797 12.03 20.30 21.36
N GLY A 798 12.78 20.83 22.33
CA GLY A 798 14.19 21.21 22.17
C GLY A 798 14.46 22.64 21.71
N LYS A 799 13.52 23.58 21.92
CA LYS A 799 13.67 25.01 21.55
C LYS A 799 14.95 25.66 22.09
N THR A 800 15.26 25.43 23.38
CA THR A 800 16.45 25.98 24.06
C THR A 800 17.75 25.40 23.47
N SER A 801 17.80 24.10 23.21
CA SER A 801 18.95 23.45 22.59
C SER A 801 19.20 23.94 21.16
N LEU A 802 18.13 24.17 20.38
CA LEU A 802 18.23 24.78 19.05
C LEU A 802 18.73 26.23 19.11
N GLY A 803 18.20 27.03 20.05
CA GLY A 803 18.65 28.41 20.27
C GLY A 803 20.13 28.49 20.63
N LEU A 804 20.62 27.59 21.49
CA LEU A 804 22.03 27.48 21.87
C LEU A 804 22.95 27.11 20.69
N GLN A 805 22.52 26.18 19.83
CA GLN A 805 23.32 25.79 18.67
C GLN A 805 23.42 26.95 17.65
N ILE A 806 22.33 27.70 17.44
CA ILE A 806 22.33 28.88 16.57
C ILE A 806 23.22 29.98 17.13
N ALA A 807 23.14 30.24 18.43
CA ALA A 807 24.02 31.18 19.12
C ALA A 807 25.50 30.81 18.92
N SER A 808 25.85 29.52 19.03
CA SER A 808 27.21 29.02 18.79
C SER A 808 27.67 29.15 17.33
N GLN A 809 26.79 28.90 16.35
CA GLN A 809 27.14 29.01 14.92
C GLN A 809 27.27 30.47 14.43
N LEU A 810 26.50 31.38 15.02
CA LEU A 810 26.49 32.80 14.64
C LEU A 810 27.47 33.66 15.42
N ALA A 811 28.07 33.13 16.50
CA ALA A 811 29.03 33.84 17.35
C ALA A 811 30.23 34.44 16.59
N GLY A 812 30.61 33.87 15.42
CA GLY A 812 31.69 34.39 14.57
C GLY A 812 31.27 35.45 13.55
N LYS A 813 29.96 35.68 13.33
CA LYS A 813 29.43 36.61 12.30
C LYS A 813 29.08 38.00 12.85
N PHE A 814 28.78 38.09 14.14
CA PHE A 814 28.50 39.34 14.85
C PHE A 814 29.74 39.62 15.73
N GLY A 815 30.41 40.76 15.53
CA GLY A 815 31.76 41.02 16.06
C GLY A 815 31.93 41.02 17.60
N VAL A 816 30.87 40.75 18.35
CA VAL A 816 30.84 40.64 19.82
C VAL A 816 29.96 39.42 20.12
N GLY A 817 30.46 38.45 20.88
CA GLY A 817 29.89 37.09 20.98
C GLY A 817 28.40 36.97 21.42
N ALA A 818 27.88 35.74 21.42
CA ALA A 818 26.50 35.46 21.84
C ALA A 818 26.39 35.31 23.37
N VAL A 819 25.36 35.91 23.98
CA VAL A 819 25.11 35.86 25.43
C VAL A 819 23.74 35.21 25.70
N MET A 820 23.72 34.19 26.56
CA MET A 820 22.48 33.55 27.01
C MET A 820 21.93 34.24 28.26
N VAL A 821 20.62 34.50 28.28
CA VAL A 821 19.91 35.07 29.44
C VAL A 821 18.80 34.13 29.86
N GLU A 822 18.89 33.60 31.08
CA GLU A 822 17.87 32.72 31.66
C GLU A 822 16.83 33.53 32.43
N LEU A 823 15.57 33.52 31.96
CA LEU A 823 14.46 34.25 32.58
C LEU A 823 13.42 33.32 33.23
N ALA A 824 13.62 32.01 33.13
CA ALA A 824 12.69 30.98 33.61
C ALA A 824 12.38 31.05 35.13
N SER A 825 13.28 31.62 35.93
CA SER A 825 13.16 31.72 37.39
C SER A 825 12.65 33.08 37.88
N ILE A 826 12.28 34.00 36.97
CA ILE A 826 11.87 35.36 37.31
C ILE A 826 10.35 35.45 37.34
N SER A 827 9.79 35.67 38.52
CA SER A 827 8.33 35.82 38.72
C SER A 827 7.87 37.28 38.68
N GLU A 828 8.79 38.24 38.83
CA GLU A 828 8.50 39.68 38.89
C GLU A 828 8.96 40.41 37.61
N PRO A 829 8.06 41.04 36.84
CA PRO A 829 8.40 41.68 35.56
C PRO A 829 9.47 42.78 35.64
N GLU A 830 9.58 43.45 36.78
CA GLU A 830 10.54 44.54 37.02
C GLU A 830 12.00 44.06 37.03
N LEU A 831 12.22 42.77 37.35
CA LEU A 831 13.57 42.18 37.46
C LEU A 831 14.14 41.73 36.10
N VAL A 832 13.32 41.66 35.06
CA VAL A 832 13.71 41.19 33.71
C VAL A 832 14.83 42.07 33.12
N LEU A 833 14.67 43.40 33.18
CA LEU A 833 15.67 44.34 32.65
C LEU A 833 17.00 44.24 33.38
N SER A 834 16.96 44.12 34.71
CA SER A 834 18.18 44.00 35.52
C SER A 834 18.94 42.70 35.23
N THR A 835 18.23 41.62 34.88
CA THR A 835 18.83 40.32 34.55
C THR A 835 19.45 40.33 33.16
N ILE A 836 18.78 40.94 32.18
CA ILE A 836 19.32 41.14 30.83
C ILE A 836 20.58 42.02 30.90
N ALA A 837 20.53 43.15 31.59
CA ALA A 837 21.66 44.07 31.73
C ALA A 837 22.88 43.39 32.40
N ARG A 838 22.64 42.58 33.44
CA ARG A 838 23.70 41.83 34.13
C ARG A 838 24.37 40.78 33.24
N ALA A 839 23.60 40.06 32.43
CA ALA A 839 24.13 39.04 31.54
C ALA A 839 24.96 39.65 30.40
N VAL A 840 24.51 40.79 29.84
CA VAL A 840 25.17 41.49 28.74
C VAL A 840 26.46 42.19 29.19
N ALA A 841 26.51 42.72 30.41
CA ALA A 841 27.69 43.41 30.98
C ALA A 841 28.77 42.47 31.55
N ALA A 842 28.52 41.15 31.61
CA ALA A 842 29.41 40.18 32.25
C ALA A 842 30.83 40.02 31.64
N PRO A 843 31.09 40.29 30.34
CA PRO A 843 32.45 40.16 29.80
C PRO A 843 33.41 41.28 30.23
N GLU A 844 32.92 42.45 30.65
CA GLU A 844 33.74 43.61 30.99
C GLU A 844 33.39 44.16 32.37
N ARG A 845 34.25 43.88 33.36
CA ARG A 845 34.47 44.55 34.67
C ARG A 845 34.38 43.60 35.87
N ALA A 846 35.49 42.92 36.15
CA ALA A 846 35.77 42.45 37.50
C ALA A 846 36.10 43.67 38.40
N GLY A 847 35.16 44.12 39.25
CA GLY A 847 35.53 44.91 40.44
C GLY A 847 34.70 46.13 40.85
N GLN A 848 33.50 46.42 40.33
CA GLN A 848 32.64 47.49 40.89
C GLN A 848 31.18 47.04 41.12
N PRO A 849 30.50 47.51 42.19
CA PRO A 849 29.10 47.16 42.46
C PRO A 849 28.13 47.87 41.51
N PHE A 850 27.08 47.16 41.08
CA PHE A 850 26.02 47.67 40.21
C PHE A 850 25.07 48.62 40.94
N ALA A 851 25.17 49.92 40.68
CA ALA A 851 24.10 50.88 40.98
C ALA A 851 24.10 51.99 39.90
N GLY A 852 23.05 52.02 39.06
CA GLY A 852 22.72 53.18 38.22
C GLY A 852 23.20 53.15 36.76
N LEU A 853 22.83 52.13 35.98
CA LEU A 853 22.92 52.18 34.51
C LEU A 853 21.56 52.61 33.92
N GLY A 854 21.56 53.66 33.10
CA GLY A 854 20.39 54.11 32.33
C GLY A 854 20.30 53.40 30.96
N ILE A 855 19.11 53.40 30.35
CA ILE A 855 18.81 52.76 29.04
C ILE A 855 19.80 53.20 27.93
N GLU A 856 20.31 54.42 28.00
CA GLU A 856 21.27 54.98 27.02
C GLU A 856 22.68 54.37 27.06
N GLU A 857 23.09 53.72 28.16
CA GLU A 857 24.40 53.04 28.23
C GLU A 857 24.34 51.59 27.71
N ILE A 858 23.14 51.01 27.60
CA ILE A 858 22.91 49.66 27.02
C ILE A 858 22.84 49.73 25.49
N SER A 859 22.37 50.84 24.91
CA SER A 859 22.28 51.05 23.46
C SER A 859 23.64 51.26 22.77
N GLY A 860 24.73 51.46 23.53
CA GLY A 860 26.10 51.52 23.01
C GLY A 860 26.69 50.17 22.57
N PHE A 861 26.05 49.05 22.93
CA PHE A 861 26.47 47.69 22.58
C PHE A 861 25.85 47.24 21.24
N ALA A 862 26.18 47.94 20.16
CA ALA A 862 25.78 47.53 18.81
C ALA A 862 26.50 46.22 18.42
N GLY A 863 25.77 45.10 18.41
CA GLY A 863 26.26 43.82 17.88
C GLY A 863 26.03 42.56 18.71
N ILE A 864 25.33 42.61 19.85
CA ILE A 864 25.14 41.44 20.70
C ILE A 864 23.90 40.63 20.29
N GLY A 865 24.12 39.37 19.90
CA GLY A 865 23.05 38.39 19.74
C GLY A 865 22.58 37.87 21.10
N LEU A 866 21.47 38.40 21.62
CA LEU A 866 20.82 37.88 22.83
C LEU A 866 19.98 36.64 22.52
N ALA A 867 20.27 35.52 23.22
CA ALA A 867 19.44 34.32 23.26
C ALA A 867 18.73 34.24 24.62
N ILE A 868 17.40 34.46 24.64
CA ILE A 868 16.60 34.41 25.87
C ILE A 868 15.96 33.04 26.06
N ASN A 869 16.19 32.44 27.23
CA ASN A 869 15.55 31.22 27.67
C ASN A 869 14.29 31.54 28.52
N GLU A 870 13.12 31.13 28.01
CA GLU A 870 11.77 31.24 28.60
C GLU A 870 11.33 32.64 29.07
N VAL A 871 10.58 33.38 28.24
CA VAL A 871 9.74 34.49 28.71
C VAL A 871 8.44 33.92 29.29
N LEU A 872 8.24 34.09 30.60
CA LEU A 872 6.96 33.86 31.28
C LEU A 872 6.00 35.00 30.91
N ILE A 873 5.04 34.76 30.02
CA ILE A 873 3.83 35.60 29.95
C ILE A 873 2.75 34.90 30.76
N GLY A 874 2.73 35.23 32.04
CA GLY A 874 1.77 34.71 33.00
C GLY A 874 1.42 35.68 34.12
N VAL A 875 1.75 36.97 34.02
CA VAL A 875 1.21 38.03 34.88
C VAL A 875 1.25 39.36 34.11
N ASN A 876 0.12 39.82 33.58
CA ASN A 876 -0.07 41.11 32.89
C ASN A 876 0.81 41.35 31.62
N PRO A 877 0.43 42.27 30.70
CA PRO A 877 1.30 42.61 29.59
C PRO A 877 2.64 43.11 30.12
N LEU A 878 3.75 42.70 29.47
CA LEU A 878 5.08 43.25 29.73
C LEU A 878 4.96 44.78 29.84
N PRO A 879 5.48 45.41 30.90
CA PRO A 879 5.44 46.86 30.99
C PRO A 879 6.06 47.46 29.72
N LEU A 880 5.42 48.48 29.15
CA LEU A 880 5.82 49.15 27.90
C LEU A 880 7.33 49.45 27.86
N SER A 881 7.94 49.72 29.02
CA SER A 881 9.38 49.93 29.19
C SER A 881 10.27 48.77 28.73
N VAL A 882 9.85 47.51 28.86
CA VAL A 882 10.62 46.34 28.37
C VAL A 882 10.52 46.20 26.86
N LEU A 883 9.34 46.50 26.30
CA LEU A 883 9.09 46.47 24.86
C LEU A 883 9.76 47.64 24.13
N ASP A 884 9.89 48.80 24.79
CA ASP A 884 10.60 49.96 24.25
C ASP A 884 12.12 49.74 24.22
N VAL A 885 12.69 49.04 25.20
CA VAL A 885 14.10 48.60 25.15
C VAL A 885 14.35 47.61 24.01
N ILE A 886 13.44 46.68 23.72
CA ILE A 886 13.55 45.77 22.55
C ILE A 886 13.52 46.54 21.22
N LYS A 887 12.85 47.71 21.16
CA LYS A 887 12.85 48.57 19.96
C LYS A 887 14.15 49.36 19.78
N ASP A 888 14.86 49.66 20.87
CA ASP A 888 16.06 50.51 20.87
C ASP A 888 17.38 49.72 20.66
N PHE A 889 17.37 48.39 20.72
CA PHE A 889 18.47 47.53 20.27
C PHE A 889 18.51 47.47 18.72
N ARG A 890 19.08 48.49 18.09
CA ARG A 890 19.38 48.53 16.64
C ARG A 890 20.81 48.14 16.32
#